data_AF-A0A1S6ES68-F1
#
_entry.id   AF-A0A1S6ES68-F1
#
_cell.length_a   1.000
_cell.length_b   1.000
_cell.length_c   1.000
_cell.angle_alpha   90.00
_cell.angle_beta   90.00
_cell.angle_gamma   90.00
#
_symmetry.space_group_name_H-M   'P 1'
#
loop_
_entity.id
_entity.type
_entity.pdbx_description
1 polymer ?
#
loop_
_entity_poly.entity_id
_entity_poly.type
_entity_poly.pdbx_seq_one_letter_code
_entity_poly.pdbx_strand_id
1 'polypeptide(L)'
;MIVHGTVQALRAVDEALLDGNAGAVWKAKVQLGGVLAVANADDLTALAGLNIGGIQAWWRGRLGWDVALREKVFSTSADAVSYDLKFNSDLAGGDSQVLAIASLVVLEALPEVIDILAARKGTDGLLRLEAELALALLELSSSPQHAGEFAKCRSALISHFYSSSVTHPQVRGATPRAPILEALVRNPNYLDLLRNFSTAEIRAATKTMTAFIESGGKDARLRGAVVAALLLFGPAFLERQQIDWMLKDPDWRAQLLGALGPQQKVYWNAQQAEIAESFATLLFEAVGDYQASSDLGEWIILAETVLKSVKVASLYGQPTNMKALQVARGKLVDAFVRETIKVPLLSSELKSRVAVILAHTDLSTETLTALSYIRAFKRPDLEVEIFVCPHSAGSYAPGSLQDELTALADRFEVLNEGVERAAIRILRRSPAVALFLNSVTWGISDYILLAASRVARIQATTYVSATTTGFPNMDVWISGKHSERSSRPSANYSEKLMLKPGSAVCFPANEIEIKDPECIVQVESKPAFISGANFYKLNRTILTTWMKLLALEPTAVLKLYPFNPNWDPLYPRVAFRQWLSEIAHEQGVDPARIELIGPWDTRSEMLAALPQARVYLDSFPHSGGLSTLDPLLMGLPVVTQRGSYQRSTQGADILDAMDRSNWVAQNEEAYIQIARRLLVGGDVLKADIDRLRGSPILNEDAFEAELGGVVEGLMELARAEPQLTLPSKKSGRSEVAIQSEEDSDYSFDGLWRFGTGFSFEEAPVPDIGITKPYRWTDGRSASITVSSSVIANRTVRLRLRTFVLGQSIGVTFNGELIGWSIPLVGDLSQVQSITFRGDFRYGQNLLELVPAETHLDSGGRSLAFILEGVRIDAADPGPSIDGYARWTVLSGFHDWENPPHDGWLAHPFRWTMPPESTFEVVNHVQDATRMTIVYRSAVPGQVLTALLEDVGSFDGVPHSGDLAQEGRLVIEHAFSAGRYVIQLKSSEYLSGDRPIGVMIERIVFE
;
A
#
# COMPACT_ATOMS: atom_id res chain seq x y z
N MET A 1 -19.73 48.54 28.73
CA MET A 1 -18.25 48.53 28.80
C MET A 1 -17.61 47.18 28.44
N ILE A 2 -18.18 46.02 28.81
CA ILE A 2 -17.61 44.69 28.46
C ILE A 2 -17.67 44.39 26.96
N VAL A 3 -18.78 44.70 26.28
CA VAL A 3 -18.87 44.61 24.80
C VAL A 3 -17.87 45.58 24.15
N HIS A 4 -17.66 46.76 24.73
CA HIS A 4 -16.69 47.72 24.23
C HIS A 4 -15.24 47.24 24.44
N GLY A 5 -14.94 46.61 25.58
CA GLY A 5 -13.63 46.02 25.88
C GLY A 5 -13.32 44.77 25.06
N THR A 6 -14.31 43.91 24.80
CA THR A 6 -14.16 42.72 23.94
C THR A 6 -13.99 43.11 22.48
N VAL A 7 -14.73 44.14 22.02
CA VAL A 7 -14.57 44.71 20.67
C VAL A 7 -13.23 45.44 20.52
N GLN A 8 -12.72 46.12 21.56
CA GLN A 8 -11.38 46.72 21.53
C GLN A 8 -10.27 45.67 21.58
N ALA A 9 -10.41 44.59 22.35
CA ALA A 9 -9.45 43.48 22.39
C ALA A 9 -9.39 42.74 21.05
N LEU A 10 -10.55 42.48 20.42
CA LEU A 10 -10.60 41.88 19.08
C LEU A 10 -10.06 42.83 18.00
N ARG A 11 -10.28 44.16 18.11
CA ARG A 11 -9.65 45.16 17.22
C ARG A 11 -8.13 45.22 17.38
N ALA A 12 -7.62 45.14 18.61
CA ALA A 12 -6.18 45.12 18.87
C ALA A 12 -5.51 43.84 18.37
N VAL A 13 -6.23 42.71 18.37
CA VAL A 13 -5.77 41.44 17.75
C VAL A 13 -5.78 41.56 16.21
N ASP A 14 -6.81 42.19 15.64
CA ASP A 14 -6.91 42.44 14.18
C ASP A 14 -5.80 43.38 13.68
N GLU A 15 -5.51 44.48 14.40
CA GLU A 15 -4.41 45.40 14.09
C GLU A 15 -3.02 44.75 14.29
N ALA A 16 -2.83 43.95 15.34
CA ALA A 16 -1.55 43.25 15.58
C ALA A 16 -1.26 42.12 14.56
N LEU A 17 -2.31 41.50 14.00
CA LEU A 17 -2.19 40.51 12.92
C LEU A 17 -1.86 41.17 11.56
N LEU A 18 -2.31 42.40 11.35
CA LEU A 18 -1.98 43.19 10.15
C LEU A 18 -0.52 43.68 10.16
N ASP A 19 0.06 43.96 11.33
CA ASP A 19 1.44 44.47 11.49
C ASP A 19 2.49 43.37 11.80
N GLY A 20 2.10 42.10 11.92
CA GLY A 20 3.02 40.95 12.01
C GLY A 20 3.77 40.76 13.34
N ASN A 21 3.31 41.33 14.46
CA ASN A 21 4.03 41.29 15.73
C ASN A 21 3.54 40.17 16.69
N ALA A 22 4.17 38.99 16.64
CA ALA A 22 3.76 37.78 17.36
C ALA A 22 3.76 37.88 18.90
N GLY A 23 4.57 38.77 19.50
CA GLY A 23 4.65 38.94 20.96
C GLY A 23 3.42 39.60 21.59
N ALA A 24 2.67 40.40 20.83
CA ALA A 24 1.45 41.06 21.29
C ALA A 24 0.24 40.10 21.30
N VAL A 25 0.18 39.18 20.32
CA VAL A 25 -0.86 38.15 20.19
C VAL A 25 -0.88 37.20 21.39
N TRP A 26 0.30 36.87 21.93
CA TRP A 26 0.42 35.99 23.10
C TRP A 26 -0.05 36.66 24.40
N LYS A 27 0.21 37.96 24.58
CA LYS A 27 -0.29 38.75 25.73
C LYS A 27 -1.81 38.91 25.73
N ALA A 28 -2.43 39.04 24.55
CA ALA A 28 -3.89 39.13 24.39
C ALA A 28 -4.59 37.78 24.67
N LYS A 29 -3.99 36.65 24.28
CA LYS A 29 -4.48 35.29 24.61
C LYS A 29 -4.58 35.04 26.12
N VAL A 30 -3.66 35.60 26.91
CA VAL A 30 -3.66 35.45 28.38
C VAL A 30 -4.74 36.29 29.07
N GLN A 31 -5.11 37.45 28.53
CA GLN A 31 -6.15 38.33 29.12
C GLN A 31 -7.60 37.86 28.88
N LEU A 32 -7.86 37.04 27.87
CA LEU A 32 -9.17 36.44 27.62
C LEU A 32 -9.59 35.41 28.68
N GLY A 33 -8.64 34.87 29.46
CA GLY A 33 -8.87 33.84 30.47
C GLY A 33 -9.44 34.30 31.81
N GLY A 34 -9.90 35.56 31.95
CA GLY A 34 -10.15 36.15 33.28
C GLY A 34 -11.38 37.04 33.48
N VAL A 35 -12.38 37.06 32.60
CA VAL A 35 -13.55 37.94 32.80
C VAL A 35 -14.87 37.23 32.46
N LEU A 36 -15.75 37.08 33.45
CA LEU A 36 -17.14 36.64 33.28
C LEU A 36 -18.06 37.55 34.09
N ALA A 37 -19.02 38.22 33.43
CA ALA A 37 -20.23 38.71 34.10
C ALA A 37 -21.41 39.01 33.14
N VAL A 38 -22.47 38.22 33.37
CA VAL A 38 -23.93 38.42 33.24
C VAL A 38 -24.51 38.84 31.87
N ALA A 39 -25.32 37.91 31.34
CA ALA A 39 -26.24 38.13 30.22
C ALA A 39 -27.55 38.75 30.73
N ASN A 40 -27.98 39.84 30.09
CA ASN A 40 -29.25 40.57 30.24
C ASN A 40 -29.50 41.47 31.48
N ALA A 41 -30.23 42.56 31.20
CA ALA A 41 -30.51 43.68 32.10
C ALA A 41 -31.54 43.36 33.20
N ASP A 42 -32.38 42.34 33.02
CA ASP A 42 -33.38 41.95 34.01
C ASP A 42 -32.76 41.18 35.20
N ASP A 43 -31.70 40.39 34.97
CA ASP A 43 -30.96 39.69 36.03
C ASP A 43 -30.11 40.65 36.88
N LEU A 44 -29.66 41.78 36.31
CA LEU A 44 -29.00 42.85 37.05
C LEU A 44 -29.93 43.51 38.09
N THR A 45 -31.23 43.56 37.82
CA THR A 45 -32.22 44.16 38.74
C THR A 45 -32.52 43.24 39.93
N ALA A 46 -32.45 41.91 39.73
CA ALA A 46 -32.58 40.92 40.80
C ALA A 46 -31.32 40.81 41.68
N LEU A 47 -30.15 41.10 41.13
CA LEU A 47 -28.87 41.12 41.85
C LEU A 47 -28.60 42.46 42.56
N ALA A 48 -29.21 43.56 42.10
CA ALA A 48 -29.11 44.88 42.70
C ALA A 48 -29.81 44.94 44.07
N GLY A 49 -29.04 44.63 45.13
CA GLY A 49 -29.50 44.69 46.52
C GLY A 49 -29.11 43.48 47.36
N LEU A 50 -28.54 42.44 46.75
CA LEU A 50 -28.04 41.26 47.45
C LEU A 50 -26.61 41.49 47.94
N ASN A 51 -26.34 41.16 49.20
CA ASN A 51 -24.96 41.06 49.70
C ASN A 51 -24.28 39.80 49.14
N ILE A 52 -22.98 39.64 49.38
CA ILE A 52 -22.18 38.50 48.89
C ILE A 52 -22.86 37.15 49.21
N GLY A 53 -23.50 37.00 50.38
CA GLY A 53 -24.23 35.77 50.74
C GLY A 53 -25.49 35.53 49.90
N GLY A 54 -26.21 36.59 49.50
CA GLY A 54 -27.37 36.50 48.62
C GLY A 54 -27.02 36.14 47.17
N ILE A 55 -25.89 36.66 46.66
CA ILE A 55 -25.36 36.33 45.32
C ILE A 55 -24.95 34.85 45.26
N GLN A 56 -24.31 34.35 46.32
CA GLN A 56 -23.91 32.94 46.43
C GLN A 56 -25.12 31.99 46.49
N ALA A 57 -26.18 32.36 47.21
CA ALA A 57 -27.42 31.58 47.29
C ALA A 57 -28.16 31.50 45.94
N TRP A 58 -28.17 32.58 45.15
CA TRP A 58 -28.75 32.61 43.81
C TRP A 58 -28.00 31.67 42.84
N TRP A 59 -26.66 31.68 42.88
CA TRP A 59 -25.82 30.77 42.09
C TRP A 59 -26.02 29.31 42.48
N ARG A 60 -26.08 29.04 43.80
CA ARG A 60 -26.33 27.69 44.33
C ARG A 60 -27.68 27.13 43.89
N GLY A 61 -28.71 27.98 43.77
CA GLY A 61 -30.03 27.59 43.27
C GLY A 61 -30.09 27.27 41.77
N ARG A 62 -29.23 27.88 40.94
CA ARG A 62 -29.28 27.77 39.47
C ARG A 62 -28.30 26.74 38.91
N LEU A 63 -27.15 26.57 39.56
CA LEU A 63 -26.08 25.65 39.14
C LEU A 63 -25.90 24.45 40.08
N GLY A 64 -26.55 24.46 41.26
CA GLY A 64 -26.53 23.36 42.23
C GLY A 64 -25.26 23.25 43.09
N TRP A 65 -24.29 24.17 42.96
CA TRP A 65 -22.99 24.12 43.64
C TRP A 65 -22.69 25.35 44.51
N ASP A 66 -21.80 25.18 45.49
CA ASP A 66 -21.46 26.20 46.47
C ASP A 66 -20.21 27.01 46.07
N VAL A 67 -20.31 28.35 46.02
CA VAL A 67 -19.22 29.23 45.53
C VAL A 67 -18.92 30.31 46.58
N ALA A 68 -17.63 30.55 46.91
CA ALA A 68 -17.20 31.57 47.87
C ALA A 68 -16.53 32.77 47.19
N LEU A 69 -16.80 33.99 47.67
CA LEU A 69 -16.23 35.25 47.16
C LEU A 69 -15.54 35.99 48.31
N ARG A 70 -14.32 36.51 48.07
CA ARG A 70 -13.62 37.40 49.03
C ARG A 70 -13.06 38.62 48.32
N GLU A 71 -13.17 39.77 48.97
CA GLU A 71 -12.71 41.07 48.46
C GLU A 71 -11.27 41.35 48.90
N LYS A 72 -10.42 41.88 47.99
CA LYS A 72 -9.06 42.32 48.33
C LYS A 72 -8.77 43.64 47.64
N VAL A 73 -8.59 44.70 48.44
CA VAL A 73 -8.36 46.06 47.96
C VAL A 73 -6.86 46.32 47.84
N PHE A 74 -6.38 46.70 46.65
CA PHE A 74 -5.08 47.34 46.47
C PHE A 74 -5.33 48.74 45.89
N SER A 75 -4.89 49.78 46.60
CA SER A 75 -4.85 51.18 46.12
C SER A 75 -3.52 51.42 45.38
N THR A 76 -3.30 52.42 44.52
CA THR A 76 -3.92 53.73 44.30
C THR A 76 -4.00 54.07 42.80
N SER A 77 -5.10 53.71 42.15
CA SER A 77 -5.70 54.52 41.09
C SER A 77 -7.19 54.28 41.17
N ALA A 78 -7.95 55.33 41.45
CA ALA A 78 -9.40 55.27 41.43
C ALA A 78 -9.82 54.88 40.01
N ASP A 79 -10.37 53.67 39.85
CA ASP A 79 -11.32 53.23 38.81
C ASP A 79 -11.31 51.72 38.52
N ALA A 80 -10.67 50.89 39.35
CA ALA A 80 -10.85 49.43 39.25
C ALA A 80 -10.93 48.75 40.64
N VAL A 81 -12.08 48.15 40.93
CA VAL A 81 -12.23 47.15 42.00
C VAL A 81 -12.19 45.78 41.33
N SER A 82 -11.22 44.93 41.69
CA SER A 82 -11.18 43.53 41.23
C SER A 82 -11.67 42.60 42.34
N TYR A 83 -12.60 41.70 42.02
CA TYR A 83 -13.01 40.59 42.89
C TYR A 83 -12.27 39.33 42.49
N ASP A 84 -11.74 38.60 43.47
CA ASP A 84 -11.03 37.34 43.26
C ASP A 84 -12.02 36.18 43.54
N LEU A 85 -12.30 35.37 42.52
CA LEU A 85 -13.18 34.20 42.61
C LEU A 85 -12.36 33.01 43.08
N LYS A 86 -12.61 32.56 44.32
CA LYS A 86 -12.03 31.30 44.82
C LYS A 86 -13.14 30.28 45.04
N PHE A 87 -13.19 29.27 44.17
CA PHE A 87 -14.03 28.10 44.37
C PHE A 87 -13.56 27.36 45.63
N ASN A 88 -14.48 27.10 46.55
CA ASN A 88 -14.19 26.43 47.81
C ASN A 88 -14.70 25.01 47.69
N SER A 89 -13.91 24.12 47.10
CA SER A 89 -14.09 22.68 47.26
C SER A 89 -12.79 21.98 46.97
N ASP A 90 -12.54 20.89 47.70
CA ASP A 90 -11.37 20.01 47.61
C ASP A 90 -11.22 19.26 46.26
N LEU A 91 -11.77 19.82 45.18
CA LEU A 91 -11.59 19.40 43.79
C LEU A 91 -10.39 20.15 43.19
N ALA A 92 -9.21 19.93 43.78
CA ALA A 92 -7.95 20.28 43.14
C ALA A 92 -7.73 19.32 41.94
N GLY A 93 -8.20 19.73 40.78
CA GLY A 93 -8.11 18.98 39.53
C GLY A 93 -8.15 19.84 38.26
N GLY A 94 -7.26 20.85 38.17
CA GLY A 94 -6.80 21.43 36.90
C GLY A 94 -7.64 22.55 36.25
N ASP A 95 -6.95 23.46 35.56
CA ASP A 95 -7.47 24.60 34.76
C ASP A 95 -8.56 24.22 33.72
N SER A 96 -8.70 22.93 33.41
CA SER A 96 -9.60 22.35 32.43
C SER A 96 -11.08 22.39 32.81
N GLN A 97 -11.45 22.31 34.09
CA GLN A 97 -12.85 22.43 34.52
C GLN A 97 -13.37 23.88 34.42
N VAL A 98 -12.50 24.86 34.66
CA VAL A 98 -12.80 26.29 34.50
C VAL A 98 -13.02 26.62 33.02
N LEU A 99 -12.24 26.02 32.12
CA LEU A 99 -12.38 26.13 30.67
C LEU A 99 -13.67 25.46 30.14
N ALA A 100 -14.08 24.33 30.70
CA ALA A 100 -15.35 23.67 30.33
C ALA A 100 -16.56 24.53 30.72
N ILE A 101 -16.54 25.15 31.91
CA ILE A 101 -17.59 26.06 32.39
C ILE A 101 -17.63 27.35 31.56
N ALA A 102 -16.48 27.93 31.22
CA ALA A 102 -16.41 29.11 30.34
C ALA A 102 -16.95 28.82 28.93
N SER A 103 -16.67 27.62 28.39
CA SER A 103 -17.15 27.19 27.07
C SER A 103 -18.66 26.99 27.02
N LEU A 104 -19.27 26.47 28.09
CA LEU A 104 -20.72 26.33 28.23
C LEU A 104 -21.44 27.69 28.27
N VAL A 105 -20.86 28.67 28.96
CA VAL A 105 -21.42 30.04 29.05
C VAL A 105 -21.33 30.78 27.70
N VAL A 106 -20.24 30.60 26.96
CA VAL A 106 -20.11 31.14 25.58
C VAL A 106 -21.14 30.51 24.64
N LEU A 107 -21.45 29.22 24.83
CA LEU A 107 -22.42 28.49 24.01
C LEU A 107 -23.88 28.90 24.25
N GLU A 108 -24.26 29.23 25.47
CA GLU A 108 -25.61 29.75 25.74
C GLU A 108 -25.80 31.20 25.25
N ALA A 109 -24.74 32.01 25.23
CA ALA A 109 -24.78 33.40 24.74
C ALA A 109 -24.61 33.53 23.22
N LEU A 110 -24.26 32.44 22.53
CA LEU A 110 -23.94 32.41 21.10
C LEU A 110 -25.06 32.94 20.17
N PRO A 111 -26.35 32.62 20.40
CA PRO A 111 -27.43 33.08 19.52
C PRO A 111 -27.58 34.62 19.49
N GLU A 112 -27.47 35.28 20.64
CA GLU A 112 -27.60 36.74 20.75
C GLU A 112 -26.37 37.47 20.19
N VAL A 113 -25.19 36.87 20.29
CA VAL A 113 -23.94 37.39 19.69
C VAL A 113 -24.00 37.29 18.16
N ILE A 114 -24.55 36.21 17.62
CA ILE A 114 -24.74 36.01 16.18
C ILE A 114 -25.73 37.03 15.61
N ASP A 115 -26.85 37.31 16.29
CA ASP A 115 -27.84 38.32 15.86
C ASP A 115 -27.26 39.74 15.80
N ILE A 116 -26.43 40.11 16.79
CA ILE A 116 -25.77 41.43 16.85
C ILE A 116 -24.74 41.60 15.72
N LEU A 117 -24.06 40.53 15.33
CA LEU A 117 -23.01 40.55 14.32
C LEU A 117 -23.56 40.42 12.89
N ALA A 118 -24.66 39.68 12.70
CA ALA A 118 -25.40 39.59 11.44
C ALA A 118 -25.89 40.96 10.99
N ALA A 119 -26.28 41.82 11.93
CA ALA A 119 -26.67 43.19 11.67
C ALA A 119 -25.53 44.13 11.22
N ARG A 120 -24.24 43.74 11.33
CA ARG A 120 -23.11 44.67 11.16
C ARG A 120 -22.04 44.29 10.12
N LYS A 121 -21.82 43.00 9.83
CA LYS A 121 -20.70 42.57 8.96
C LYS A 121 -21.09 41.91 7.64
N GLY A 122 -22.39 41.72 7.37
CA GLY A 122 -22.85 40.94 6.23
C GLY A 122 -22.53 39.44 6.36
N THR A 123 -23.11 38.65 5.45
CA THR A 123 -23.19 37.18 5.54
C THR A 123 -21.84 36.48 5.61
N ASP A 124 -20.82 36.98 4.91
CA ASP A 124 -19.47 36.39 4.87
C ASP A 124 -18.68 36.59 6.17
N GLY A 125 -18.87 37.72 6.86
CA GLY A 125 -18.21 37.99 8.14
C GLY A 125 -18.75 37.13 9.29
N LEU A 126 -20.03 36.76 9.19
CA LEU A 126 -20.70 35.87 10.15
C LEU A 126 -20.18 34.43 10.02
N LEU A 127 -20.17 33.91 8.79
CA LEU A 127 -19.70 32.55 8.48
C LEU A 127 -18.25 32.31 8.89
N ARG A 128 -17.40 33.34 8.78
CA ARG A 128 -15.99 33.27 9.14
C ARG A 128 -15.79 33.21 10.65
N LEU A 129 -16.54 34.01 11.41
CA LEU A 129 -16.49 34.02 12.87
C LEU A 129 -17.09 32.73 13.46
N GLU A 130 -18.18 32.25 12.87
CA GLU A 130 -18.80 30.97 13.22
C GLU A 130 -17.82 29.80 13.02
N ALA A 131 -17.05 29.79 11.92
CA ALA A 131 -16.02 28.79 11.66
C ALA A 131 -14.87 28.85 12.68
N GLU A 132 -14.43 30.03 13.10
CA GLU A 132 -13.40 30.18 14.12
C GLU A 132 -13.87 29.79 15.53
N LEU A 133 -15.13 30.06 15.87
CA LEU A 133 -15.76 29.58 17.11
C LEU A 133 -15.90 28.05 17.12
N ALA A 134 -16.30 27.46 15.99
CA ALA A 134 -16.35 26.00 15.84
C ALA A 134 -14.95 25.39 15.99
N LEU A 135 -13.92 25.99 15.40
CA LEU A 135 -12.51 25.60 15.55
C LEU A 135 -12.05 25.63 17.01
N ALA A 136 -12.26 26.75 17.70
CA ALA A 136 -11.86 26.90 19.09
C ALA A 136 -12.54 25.86 20.01
N LEU A 137 -13.83 25.58 19.77
CA LEU A 137 -14.59 24.60 20.54
C LEU A 137 -14.21 23.14 20.19
N LEU A 138 -13.82 22.88 18.94
CA LEU A 138 -13.28 21.59 18.50
C LEU A 138 -11.90 21.32 19.11
N GLU A 139 -11.02 22.32 19.18
CA GLU A 139 -9.72 22.24 19.85
C GLU A 139 -9.87 21.93 21.34
N LEU A 140 -10.81 22.60 22.03
CA LEU A 140 -11.11 22.35 23.44
C LEU A 140 -11.66 20.92 23.70
N SER A 141 -12.30 20.31 22.70
CA SER A 141 -12.93 19.00 22.79
C SER A 141 -12.00 17.79 22.61
N SER A 142 -10.70 18.05 22.38
CA SER A 142 -9.65 17.04 22.19
C SER A 142 -9.02 16.53 23.50
N SER A 143 -9.52 17.00 24.66
CA SER A 143 -9.09 16.53 25.98
C SER A 143 -9.70 15.14 26.32
N PRO A 144 -8.87 14.11 26.59
CA PRO A 144 -9.34 12.75 26.85
C PRO A 144 -10.22 12.59 28.10
N GLN A 145 -10.06 13.47 29.09
CA GLN A 145 -10.67 13.30 30.42
C GLN A 145 -12.16 13.67 30.49
N HIS A 146 -12.70 14.41 29.51
CA HIS A 146 -14.08 14.94 29.58
C HIS A 146 -14.87 14.72 28.28
N ALA A 147 -14.47 13.75 27.46
CA ALA A 147 -15.03 13.50 26.12
C ALA A 147 -16.57 13.33 26.08
N GLY A 148 -17.18 12.79 27.14
CA GLY A 148 -18.62 12.59 27.27
C GLY A 148 -19.43 13.88 27.50
N GLU A 149 -18.89 14.88 28.20
CA GLU A 149 -19.57 16.16 28.43
C GLU A 149 -19.47 17.08 27.20
N PHE A 150 -18.31 17.09 26.53
CA PHE A 150 -18.11 17.80 25.28
C PHE A 150 -18.88 17.18 24.10
N ALA A 151 -19.26 15.90 24.15
CA ALA A 151 -20.11 15.26 23.13
C ALA A 151 -21.52 15.87 23.04
N LYS A 152 -22.11 16.28 24.18
CA LYS A 152 -23.43 16.96 24.21
C LYS A 152 -23.35 18.37 23.64
N CYS A 153 -22.29 19.11 23.95
CA CYS A 153 -22.02 20.43 23.37
C CYS A 153 -21.80 20.35 21.86
N ARG A 154 -21.05 19.34 21.39
CA ARG A 154 -20.81 19.05 19.96
C ARG A 154 -22.10 18.83 19.17
N SER A 155 -23.02 18.02 19.70
CA SER A 155 -24.30 17.71 19.04
C SER A 155 -25.24 18.92 18.99
N ALA A 156 -25.27 19.74 20.05
CA ALA A 156 -26.07 20.97 20.11
C ALA A 156 -25.58 22.05 19.13
N LEU A 157 -24.25 22.25 19.04
CA LEU A 157 -23.62 23.17 18.06
C LEU A 157 -23.95 22.78 16.63
N ILE A 158 -23.70 21.51 16.26
CA ILE A 158 -23.93 21.02 14.90
C ILE A 158 -25.42 21.11 14.56
N SER A 159 -26.31 20.70 15.46
CA SER A 159 -27.75 20.83 15.27
C SER A 159 -28.20 22.29 15.13
N HIS A 160 -27.59 23.23 15.85
CA HIS A 160 -27.89 24.66 15.73
C HIS A 160 -27.40 25.23 14.40
N PHE A 161 -26.16 24.91 13.98
CA PHE A 161 -25.56 25.26 12.68
C PHE A 161 -26.40 24.83 11.48
N TYR A 162 -26.96 23.63 11.54
CA TYR A 162 -27.86 23.12 10.49
C TYR A 162 -29.26 23.75 10.54
N SER A 163 -29.71 24.22 11.70
CA SER A 163 -31.03 24.87 11.85
C SER A 163 -31.01 26.37 11.50
N SER A 164 -29.91 27.08 11.76
CA SER A 164 -29.75 28.52 11.52
C SER A 164 -29.53 28.85 10.04
N SER A 165 -28.80 27.98 9.32
CA SER A 165 -28.62 28.05 7.86
C SER A 165 -29.92 27.81 7.06
N VAL A 166 -30.96 27.24 7.68
CA VAL A 166 -32.27 26.94 7.07
C VAL A 166 -33.32 28.01 7.39
N THR A 167 -33.21 28.70 8.53
CA THR A 167 -34.27 29.59 9.05
C THR A 167 -34.00 31.08 8.83
N HIS A 168 -32.75 31.53 8.67
CA HIS A 168 -32.46 32.97 8.53
C HIS A 168 -32.65 33.48 7.08
N PRO A 169 -33.53 34.47 6.82
CA PRO A 169 -33.89 34.90 5.45
C PRO A 169 -32.72 35.43 4.61
N GLN A 170 -31.67 35.95 5.27
CA GLN A 170 -30.48 36.52 4.62
C GLN A 170 -29.35 35.51 4.36
N VAL A 171 -29.44 34.29 4.90
CA VAL A 171 -28.44 33.22 4.76
C VAL A 171 -28.92 32.13 3.80
N ARG A 172 -30.20 32.14 3.40
CA ARG A 172 -30.75 31.27 2.34
C ARG A 172 -29.99 31.48 1.03
N GLY A 173 -29.08 30.56 0.72
CA GLY A 173 -28.33 30.51 -0.53
C GLY A 173 -26.82 30.77 -0.42
N ALA A 174 -26.30 31.19 0.73
CA ALA A 174 -24.86 31.26 0.96
C ALA A 174 -24.35 29.86 1.29
N THR A 175 -23.46 29.31 0.47
CA THR A 175 -22.95 27.95 0.69
C THR A 175 -21.75 28.00 1.63
N PRO A 176 -21.82 27.42 2.85
CA PRO A 176 -20.71 27.46 3.81
C PRO A 176 -19.65 26.42 3.37
N ARG A 177 -18.84 26.75 2.35
CA ARG A 177 -18.01 25.75 1.66
C ARG A 177 -16.53 25.76 2.05
N ALA A 178 -15.87 26.90 2.27
CA ALA A 178 -14.40 26.94 2.38
C ALA A 178 -13.84 26.88 3.83
N PRO A 179 -14.33 27.68 4.80
CA PRO A 179 -13.66 27.80 6.10
C PRO A 179 -13.72 26.53 6.97
N ILE A 180 -14.80 25.76 6.86
CA ILE A 180 -15.01 24.52 7.64
C ILE A 180 -14.13 23.38 7.09
N LEU A 181 -13.96 23.29 5.77
CA LEU A 181 -13.07 22.32 5.15
C LEU A 181 -11.61 22.66 5.47
N GLU A 182 -11.22 23.95 5.43
CA GLU A 182 -9.89 24.39 5.87
C GLU A 182 -9.63 24.11 7.35
N ALA A 183 -10.64 24.28 8.20
CA ALA A 183 -10.56 23.99 9.63
C ALA A 183 -10.33 22.50 9.93
N LEU A 184 -11.08 21.61 9.27
CA LEU A 184 -10.96 20.16 9.42
C LEU A 184 -9.56 19.67 9.00
N VAL A 185 -8.96 20.29 8.00
CA VAL A 185 -7.66 19.90 7.42
C VAL A 185 -6.47 20.43 8.24
N ARG A 186 -6.64 21.56 8.90
CA ARG A 186 -5.62 22.14 9.78
C ARG A 186 -5.52 21.44 11.14
N ASN A 187 -6.48 20.59 11.49
CA ASN A 187 -6.47 19.88 12.77
C ASN A 187 -5.67 18.57 12.65
N PRO A 188 -4.51 18.40 13.33
CA PRO A 188 -3.70 17.19 13.24
C PRO A 188 -4.39 15.93 13.81
N ASN A 189 -5.45 16.09 14.61
CA ASN A 189 -6.25 15.01 15.22
C ASN A 189 -7.64 14.87 14.56
N TYR A 190 -7.84 15.37 13.34
CA TYR A 190 -9.13 15.33 12.64
C TYR A 190 -9.72 13.91 12.50
N LEU A 191 -8.86 12.88 12.44
CA LEU A 191 -9.26 11.47 12.42
C LEU A 191 -10.05 11.05 13.67
N ASP A 192 -9.77 11.62 14.84
CA ASP A 192 -10.47 11.32 16.09
C ASP A 192 -11.77 12.11 16.23
N LEU A 193 -11.83 13.32 15.65
CA LEU A 193 -13.05 14.12 15.55
C LEU A 193 -14.13 13.43 14.71
N LEU A 194 -13.74 12.67 13.69
CA LEU A 194 -14.64 12.15 12.67
C LEU A 194 -15.15 10.73 12.93
N ARG A 195 -14.59 10.02 13.93
CA ARG A 195 -15.08 8.70 14.41
C ARG A 195 -16.48 8.74 15.02
N ASN A 196 -16.93 9.94 15.43
CA ASN A 196 -18.20 10.15 16.14
C ASN A 196 -19.33 10.69 15.25
N PHE A 197 -19.10 10.82 13.94
CA PHE A 197 -20.09 11.35 13.00
C PHE A 197 -21.11 10.27 12.62
N SER A 198 -22.39 10.62 12.63
CA SER A 198 -23.48 9.80 12.11
C SER A 198 -23.45 9.72 10.57
N THR A 199 -24.09 8.68 10.01
CA THR A 199 -24.22 8.52 8.55
C THR A 199 -24.87 9.74 7.87
N ALA A 200 -25.78 10.44 8.56
CA ALA A 200 -26.41 11.65 8.04
C ALA A 200 -25.42 12.81 7.92
N GLU A 201 -24.53 12.98 8.90
CA GLU A 201 -23.50 14.02 8.92
C GLU A 201 -22.42 13.77 7.86
N ILE A 202 -21.99 12.51 7.70
CA ILE A 202 -21.04 12.11 6.65
C ILE A 202 -21.65 12.35 5.26
N ARG A 203 -22.93 12.02 5.06
CA ARG A 203 -23.65 12.26 3.80
C ARG A 203 -23.77 13.74 3.46
N ALA A 204 -24.09 14.58 4.46
CA ALA A 204 -24.19 16.03 4.28
C ALA A 204 -22.83 16.66 3.95
N ALA A 205 -21.76 16.24 4.64
CA ALA A 205 -20.40 16.66 4.33
C ALA A 205 -20.00 16.25 2.90
N THR A 206 -20.31 15.01 2.50
CA THR A 206 -19.97 14.52 1.15
C THR A 206 -20.72 15.26 0.04
N LYS A 207 -21.99 15.62 0.25
CA LYS A 207 -22.74 16.45 -0.71
C LYS A 207 -22.11 17.83 -0.90
N THR A 208 -21.61 18.43 0.17
CA THR A 208 -20.91 19.73 0.11
C THR A 208 -19.56 19.60 -0.60
N MET A 209 -18.80 18.55 -0.32
CA MET A 209 -17.53 18.23 -1.00
C MET A 209 -17.72 17.92 -2.49
N THR A 210 -18.78 17.18 -2.84
CA THR A 210 -19.18 16.89 -4.22
C THR A 210 -19.50 18.16 -5.00
N ALA A 211 -20.30 19.05 -4.41
CA ALA A 211 -20.65 20.29 -5.07
C ALA A 211 -19.46 21.27 -5.20
N PHE A 212 -18.39 21.09 -4.41
CA PHE A 212 -17.12 21.79 -4.58
C PHE A 212 -16.32 21.22 -5.77
N ILE A 213 -16.23 19.88 -5.88
CA ILE A 213 -15.66 19.15 -7.03
C ILE A 213 -16.34 19.61 -8.33
N GLU A 214 -17.67 19.54 -8.40
CA GLU A 214 -18.46 19.91 -9.58
C GLU A 214 -18.30 21.40 -9.97
N SER A 215 -17.97 22.27 -9.02
CA SER A 215 -17.72 23.69 -9.28
C SER A 215 -16.31 23.99 -9.83
N GLY A 216 -15.47 22.96 -9.99
CA GLY A 216 -14.10 23.07 -10.49
C GLY A 216 -13.06 23.54 -9.45
N GLY A 217 -13.43 23.56 -8.15
CA GLY A 217 -12.61 23.91 -6.98
C GLY A 217 -11.23 24.51 -7.26
N LYS A 218 -11.14 25.83 -7.49
CA LYS A 218 -9.91 26.48 -7.98
C LYS A 218 -8.71 26.43 -7.03
N ASP A 219 -8.94 26.31 -5.72
CA ASP A 219 -7.88 26.31 -4.71
C ASP A 219 -7.28 24.91 -4.50
N ALA A 220 -6.00 24.75 -4.86
CA ALA A 220 -5.27 23.49 -4.77
C ALA A 220 -5.16 22.91 -3.34
N ARG A 221 -5.10 23.75 -2.30
CA ARG A 221 -5.06 23.29 -0.89
C ARG A 221 -6.40 22.69 -0.47
N LEU A 222 -7.50 23.28 -0.94
CA LEU A 222 -8.84 22.75 -0.73
C LEU A 222 -9.12 21.47 -1.52
N ARG A 223 -8.48 21.25 -2.68
CA ARG A 223 -8.61 19.99 -3.44
C ARG A 223 -8.04 18.80 -2.67
N GLY A 224 -6.79 18.91 -2.20
CA GLY A 224 -6.15 17.84 -1.42
C GLY A 224 -6.89 17.49 -0.14
N ALA A 225 -7.35 18.53 0.56
CA ALA A 225 -8.26 18.44 1.69
C ALA A 225 -9.55 17.65 1.41
N VAL A 226 -10.21 17.99 0.30
CA VAL A 226 -11.47 17.36 -0.12
C VAL A 226 -11.23 15.91 -0.54
N VAL A 227 -10.17 15.62 -1.29
CA VAL A 227 -9.81 14.25 -1.65
C VAL A 227 -9.47 13.42 -0.42
N ALA A 228 -8.63 13.92 0.49
CA ALA A 228 -8.30 13.22 1.73
C ALA A 228 -9.55 12.93 2.57
N ALA A 229 -10.44 13.91 2.70
CA ALA A 229 -11.72 13.73 3.36
C ALA A 229 -12.64 12.73 2.61
N LEU A 230 -12.62 12.68 1.29
CA LEU A 230 -13.42 11.73 0.51
C LEU A 230 -12.88 10.29 0.59
N LEU A 231 -11.55 10.10 0.62
CA LEU A 231 -10.92 8.79 0.82
C LEU A 231 -11.11 8.27 2.25
N LEU A 232 -11.22 9.17 3.24
CA LEU A 232 -11.41 8.81 4.65
C LEU A 232 -12.89 8.70 5.06
N PHE A 233 -13.81 9.47 4.45
CA PHE A 233 -15.22 9.63 4.88
C PHE A 233 -16.25 9.40 3.76
N GLY A 234 -15.93 9.78 2.53
CA GLY A 234 -16.82 9.75 1.38
C GLY A 234 -16.87 8.49 0.50
N PRO A 235 -16.24 7.33 0.78
CA PRO A 235 -16.25 6.25 -0.20
C PRO A 235 -17.68 5.69 -0.47
N ALA A 236 -18.63 5.94 0.44
CA ALA A 236 -20.05 5.54 0.33
C ALA A 236 -20.89 6.46 -0.55
N PHE A 237 -20.37 7.64 -0.85
CA PHE A 237 -21.11 8.77 -1.42
C PHE A 237 -20.36 9.40 -2.60
N LEU A 238 -19.18 8.87 -2.93
CA LEU A 238 -18.57 9.01 -4.24
C LEU A 238 -19.28 8.06 -5.19
N GLU A 239 -20.13 8.62 -6.02
CA GLU A 239 -20.64 7.96 -7.20
C GLU A 239 -19.54 7.86 -8.26
N ARG A 240 -19.71 6.87 -9.12
CA ARG A 240 -18.79 6.59 -10.22
C ARG A 240 -18.45 7.84 -11.05
N GLN A 241 -19.44 8.70 -11.28
CA GLN A 241 -19.28 9.93 -12.06
C GLN A 241 -18.26 10.91 -11.47
N GLN A 242 -18.18 11.05 -10.14
CA GLN A 242 -17.21 11.96 -9.53
C GLN A 242 -15.78 11.40 -9.62
N ILE A 243 -15.62 10.07 -9.49
CA ILE A 243 -14.30 9.42 -9.67
C ILE A 243 -13.85 9.62 -11.11
N ASP A 244 -14.71 9.33 -12.09
CA ASP A 244 -14.40 9.54 -13.51
C ASP A 244 -14.04 11.01 -13.83
N TRP A 245 -14.68 11.97 -13.17
CA TRP A 245 -14.35 13.39 -13.31
C TRP A 245 -12.97 13.72 -12.71
N MET A 246 -12.69 13.26 -11.48
CA MET A 246 -11.40 13.49 -10.82
C MET A 246 -10.24 12.87 -11.59
N LEU A 247 -10.45 11.73 -12.26
CA LEU A 247 -9.41 11.10 -13.09
C LEU A 247 -9.09 11.90 -14.37
N LYS A 248 -10.07 12.62 -14.91
CA LYS A 248 -9.90 13.44 -16.13
C LYS A 248 -9.17 14.76 -15.89
N ASP A 249 -9.30 15.33 -14.70
CA ASP A 249 -8.61 16.57 -14.32
C ASP A 249 -7.22 16.25 -13.72
N PRO A 250 -6.11 16.71 -14.32
CA PRO A 250 -4.76 16.34 -13.88
C PRO A 250 -4.43 16.71 -12.43
N ASP A 251 -4.94 17.84 -11.95
CA ASP A 251 -4.67 18.30 -10.60
C ASP A 251 -5.45 17.46 -9.58
N TRP A 252 -6.72 17.18 -9.86
CA TRP A 252 -7.54 16.30 -9.00
C TRP A 252 -7.03 14.87 -9.00
N ARG A 253 -6.57 14.37 -10.13
CA ARG A 253 -5.92 13.06 -10.22
C ARG A 253 -4.65 13.02 -9.38
N ALA A 254 -3.81 14.06 -9.42
CA ALA A 254 -2.62 14.15 -8.58
C ALA A 254 -2.97 14.16 -7.08
N GLN A 255 -4.00 14.90 -6.68
CA GLN A 255 -4.50 14.88 -5.30
C GLN A 255 -5.04 13.50 -4.90
N LEU A 256 -5.81 12.84 -5.79
CA LEU A 256 -6.31 11.48 -5.60
C LEU A 256 -5.16 10.51 -5.37
N LEU A 257 -4.14 10.54 -6.21
CA LEU A 257 -2.95 9.69 -6.08
C LEU A 257 -2.15 9.98 -4.81
N GLY A 258 -1.94 11.26 -4.47
CA GLY A 258 -1.24 11.64 -3.24
C GLY A 258 -1.96 11.18 -1.98
N ALA A 259 -3.29 11.22 -1.99
CA ALA A 259 -4.12 10.77 -0.87
C ALA A 259 -4.33 9.24 -0.84
N LEU A 260 -4.11 8.54 -1.95
CA LEU A 260 -3.97 7.08 -2.03
C LEU A 260 -2.60 6.59 -1.52
N GLY A 261 -1.75 7.45 -0.95
CA GLY A 261 -0.54 7.04 -0.21
C GLY A 261 -0.83 5.90 0.79
N PRO A 262 0.19 5.12 1.24
CA PRO A 262 0.03 3.79 1.82
C PRO A 262 -1.14 3.77 2.80
N GLN A 263 -2.29 3.29 2.31
CA GLN A 263 -3.51 3.34 3.07
C GLN A 263 -3.33 2.35 4.22
N GLN A 264 -2.91 2.90 5.36
CA GLN A 264 -2.90 2.17 6.60
C GLN A 264 -4.34 1.75 6.85
N LYS A 265 -4.54 0.51 7.27
CA LYS A 265 -5.83 0.04 7.76
C LYS A 265 -6.37 1.06 8.76
N VAL A 266 -7.32 1.87 8.32
CA VAL A 266 -8.05 2.79 9.18
C VAL A 266 -9.00 1.90 9.99
N TYR A 267 -9.15 2.18 11.28
CA TYR A 267 -9.82 1.33 12.26
C TYR A 267 -11.34 1.24 12.00
N TRP A 268 -11.72 0.54 10.94
CA TRP A 268 -13.07 0.48 10.43
C TRP A 268 -13.97 -0.35 11.34
N ASN A 269 -15.14 0.21 11.64
CA ASN A 269 -16.32 -0.60 11.97
C ASN A 269 -16.87 -1.29 10.69
N ALA A 270 -17.84 -2.18 10.85
CA ALA A 270 -18.41 -2.94 9.72
C ALA A 270 -18.93 -2.03 8.59
N GLN A 271 -19.58 -0.92 8.93
CA GLN A 271 -20.12 0.04 7.96
C GLN A 271 -18.99 0.74 7.19
N GLN A 272 -17.96 1.23 7.88
CA GLN A 272 -16.81 1.90 7.25
C GLN A 272 -16.04 0.97 6.31
N ALA A 273 -15.99 -0.32 6.62
CA ALA A 273 -15.32 -1.28 5.78
C ALA A 273 -16.14 -1.65 4.52
N GLU A 274 -17.47 -1.77 4.62
CA GLU A 274 -18.36 -1.93 3.45
C GLU A 274 -18.22 -0.73 2.49
N ILE A 275 -18.10 0.46 3.08
CA ILE A 275 -17.85 1.70 2.36
C ILE A 275 -16.50 1.65 1.63
N ALA A 276 -15.43 1.27 2.33
CA ALA A 276 -14.09 1.15 1.74
C ALA A 276 -14.04 0.08 0.63
N GLU A 277 -14.71 -1.06 0.81
CA GLU A 277 -14.86 -2.11 -0.21
C GLU A 277 -15.55 -1.55 -1.47
N SER A 278 -16.66 -0.83 -1.29
CA SER A 278 -17.44 -0.25 -2.39
C SER A 278 -16.61 0.75 -3.20
N PHE A 279 -15.88 1.62 -2.53
CA PHE A 279 -15.03 2.60 -3.20
C PHE A 279 -13.83 1.99 -3.90
N ALA A 280 -13.13 1.04 -3.26
CA ALA A 280 -12.04 0.33 -3.93
C ALA A 280 -12.53 -0.35 -5.21
N THR A 281 -13.73 -0.93 -5.17
CA THR A 281 -14.39 -1.52 -6.35
C THR A 281 -14.61 -0.46 -7.44
N LEU A 282 -15.27 0.66 -7.12
CA LEU A 282 -15.53 1.73 -8.08
C LEU A 282 -14.25 2.37 -8.63
N LEU A 283 -13.21 2.52 -7.80
CA LEU A 283 -11.93 3.07 -8.21
C LEU A 283 -11.22 2.16 -9.22
N PHE A 284 -11.19 0.84 -8.97
CA PHE A 284 -10.61 -0.10 -9.92
C PHE A 284 -11.35 -0.09 -11.27
N GLU A 285 -12.68 -0.03 -11.25
CA GLU A 285 -13.49 0.07 -12.47
C GLU A 285 -13.24 1.41 -13.20
N ALA A 286 -13.20 2.52 -12.47
CA ALA A 286 -12.96 3.85 -13.04
C ALA A 286 -11.59 3.96 -13.71
N VAL A 287 -10.54 3.45 -13.06
CA VAL A 287 -9.19 3.45 -13.63
C VAL A 287 -9.11 2.51 -14.84
N GLY A 288 -9.80 1.36 -14.79
CA GLY A 288 -9.89 0.45 -15.93
C GLY A 288 -10.54 1.12 -17.15
N ASP A 289 -11.67 1.78 -16.96
CA ASP A 289 -12.41 2.44 -18.05
C ASP A 289 -11.69 3.71 -18.56
N TYR A 290 -10.92 4.39 -17.69
CA TYR A 290 -10.14 5.58 -18.05
C TYR A 290 -9.12 5.29 -19.16
N GLN A 291 -8.60 4.06 -19.25
CA GLN A 291 -7.65 3.60 -20.27
C GLN A 291 -8.04 4.04 -21.69
N ALA A 292 -9.33 3.92 -22.04
CA ALA A 292 -9.83 4.22 -23.39
C ALA A 292 -9.79 5.71 -23.75
N SER A 293 -9.59 6.60 -22.77
CA SER A 293 -9.68 8.05 -22.90
C SER A 293 -8.39 8.80 -22.53
N SER A 294 -7.32 8.09 -22.21
CA SER A 294 -6.06 8.64 -21.71
C SER A 294 -4.85 8.25 -22.57
N ASP A 295 -3.71 8.90 -22.35
CA ASP A 295 -2.44 8.38 -22.85
C ASP A 295 -2.10 7.03 -22.19
N LEU A 296 -1.51 6.11 -22.94
CA LEU A 296 -1.22 4.76 -22.45
C LEU A 296 -0.15 4.78 -21.35
N GLY A 297 0.89 5.61 -21.48
CA GLY A 297 1.94 5.73 -20.47
C GLY A 297 1.41 6.34 -19.17
N GLU A 298 0.58 7.37 -19.29
CA GLU A 298 -0.12 7.99 -18.16
C GLU A 298 -1.04 6.98 -17.44
N TRP A 299 -1.80 6.20 -18.20
CA TRP A 299 -2.67 5.17 -17.62
C TRP A 299 -1.89 4.06 -16.92
N ILE A 300 -0.77 3.60 -17.48
CA ILE A 300 0.08 2.58 -16.86
C ILE A 300 0.55 3.06 -15.48
N ILE A 301 1.05 4.29 -15.37
CA ILE A 301 1.51 4.88 -14.11
C ILE A 301 0.35 4.97 -13.10
N LEU A 302 -0.82 5.43 -13.55
CA LEU A 302 -2.01 5.53 -12.71
C LEU A 302 -2.47 4.16 -12.20
N ALA A 303 -2.62 3.18 -13.09
CA ALA A 303 -3.05 1.84 -12.77
C ALA A 303 -2.09 1.17 -11.78
N GLU A 304 -0.78 1.26 -12.03
CA GLU A 304 0.24 0.73 -11.14
C GLU A 304 0.18 1.36 -9.75
N THR A 305 0.04 2.69 -9.69
CA THR A 305 -0.06 3.43 -8.43
C THR A 305 -1.28 2.98 -7.63
N VAL A 306 -2.45 2.93 -8.26
CA VAL A 306 -3.70 2.49 -7.60
C VAL A 306 -3.60 1.05 -7.12
N LEU A 307 -3.05 0.14 -7.94
CA LEU A 307 -2.88 -1.27 -7.60
C LEU A 307 -1.89 -1.49 -6.44
N LYS A 308 -0.86 -0.64 -6.30
CA LYS A 308 0.10 -0.67 -5.17
C LYS A 308 -0.47 -0.03 -3.91
N SER A 309 -1.27 1.02 -4.07
CA SER A 309 -1.83 1.82 -2.98
C SER A 309 -2.99 1.15 -2.25
N VAL A 310 -3.87 0.47 -2.99
CA VAL A 310 -5.09 -0.12 -2.42
C VAL A 310 -4.80 -1.53 -1.89
N LYS A 311 -4.47 -1.62 -0.60
CA LYS A 311 -4.24 -2.91 0.09
C LYS A 311 -5.55 -3.63 0.41
N VAL A 312 -5.99 -4.53 -0.48
CA VAL A 312 -7.22 -5.34 -0.31
C VAL A 312 -7.18 -6.20 0.96
N ALA A 313 -5.99 -6.60 1.41
CA ALA A 313 -5.81 -7.38 2.64
C ALA A 313 -6.40 -6.72 3.90
N SER A 314 -6.50 -5.38 3.93
CA SER A 314 -7.14 -4.63 5.02
C SER A 314 -8.63 -4.96 5.18
N LEU A 315 -9.27 -5.47 4.13
CA LEU A 315 -10.69 -5.84 4.08
C LEU A 315 -10.94 -7.33 4.35
N TYR A 316 -9.92 -8.18 4.49
CA TYR A 316 -10.13 -9.61 4.73
C TYR A 316 -10.88 -9.92 6.03
N GLY A 317 -10.76 -9.05 7.03
CA GLY A 317 -11.50 -9.14 8.29
C GLY A 317 -12.99 -8.80 8.18
N GLN A 318 -13.56 -8.63 6.99
CA GLN A 318 -14.98 -8.35 6.82
C GLN A 318 -15.82 -9.63 6.70
N PRO A 319 -17.12 -9.60 7.09
CA PRO A 319 -18.03 -10.73 6.93
C PRO A 319 -18.72 -10.76 5.54
N THR A 320 -18.30 -9.93 4.57
CA THR A 320 -18.95 -9.75 3.26
C THR A 320 -18.36 -10.65 2.17
N ASN A 321 -19.08 -10.82 1.05
CA ASN A 321 -18.55 -11.50 -0.13
C ASN A 321 -17.71 -10.52 -0.96
N MET A 322 -16.40 -10.69 -0.96
CA MET A 322 -15.45 -9.80 -1.64
C MET A 322 -15.31 -10.06 -3.15
N LYS A 323 -16.16 -10.90 -3.76
CA LYS A 323 -16.05 -11.25 -5.19
C LYS A 323 -16.14 -10.03 -6.11
N ALA A 324 -17.05 -9.10 -5.84
CA ALA A 324 -17.22 -7.91 -6.69
C ALA A 324 -15.93 -7.06 -6.72
N LEU A 325 -15.38 -6.77 -5.54
CA LEU A 325 -14.11 -6.07 -5.38
C LEU A 325 -12.97 -6.77 -6.12
N GLN A 326 -12.82 -8.08 -5.93
CA GLN A 326 -11.73 -8.83 -6.56
C GLN A 326 -11.87 -8.95 -8.06
N VAL A 327 -13.10 -9.08 -8.60
CA VAL A 327 -13.34 -9.05 -10.04
C VAL A 327 -12.98 -7.69 -10.64
N ALA A 328 -13.32 -6.58 -9.98
CA ALA A 328 -12.92 -5.24 -10.42
C ALA A 328 -11.39 -5.08 -10.42
N ARG A 329 -10.73 -5.47 -9.32
CA ARG A 329 -9.25 -5.50 -9.24
C ARG A 329 -8.65 -6.38 -10.33
N GLY A 330 -9.16 -7.59 -10.49
CA GLY A 330 -8.63 -8.58 -11.42
C GLY A 330 -8.73 -8.15 -12.88
N LYS A 331 -9.80 -7.47 -13.27
CA LYS A 331 -9.92 -6.83 -14.59
C LYS A 331 -8.88 -5.74 -14.80
N LEU A 332 -8.62 -4.90 -13.80
CA LEU A 332 -7.60 -3.85 -13.89
C LEU A 332 -6.19 -4.46 -13.98
N VAL A 333 -5.89 -5.47 -13.16
CA VAL A 333 -4.60 -6.21 -13.22
C VAL A 333 -4.42 -6.85 -14.60
N ASP A 334 -5.44 -7.50 -15.14
CA ASP A 334 -5.40 -8.15 -16.45
C ASP A 334 -5.25 -7.14 -17.61
N ALA A 335 -5.92 -5.97 -17.53
CA ALA A 335 -5.65 -4.87 -18.44
C ALA A 335 -4.18 -4.41 -18.33
N PHE A 336 -3.68 -4.21 -17.11
CA PHE A 336 -2.31 -3.78 -16.86
C PHE A 336 -1.29 -4.77 -17.43
N VAL A 337 -1.48 -6.07 -17.19
CA VAL A 337 -0.65 -7.16 -17.73
C VAL A 337 -0.66 -7.13 -19.25
N ARG A 338 -1.82 -6.99 -19.89
CA ARG A 338 -1.90 -6.95 -21.36
C ARG A 338 -1.09 -5.83 -21.98
N GLU A 339 -1.04 -4.67 -21.32
CA GLU A 339 -0.29 -3.52 -21.83
C GLU A 339 1.19 -3.62 -21.52
N THR A 340 1.56 -4.09 -20.33
CA THR A 340 2.93 -4.02 -19.80
C THR A 340 3.76 -5.29 -20.02
N ILE A 341 3.13 -6.46 -20.16
CA ILE A 341 3.80 -7.76 -20.24
C ILE A 341 3.41 -8.45 -21.54
N LYS A 342 4.38 -8.78 -22.39
CA LYS A 342 4.13 -9.44 -23.68
C LYS A 342 4.47 -10.92 -23.60
N VAL A 343 3.45 -11.71 -23.31
CA VAL A 343 3.56 -13.17 -23.21
C VAL A 343 3.19 -13.83 -24.56
N PRO A 344 3.97 -14.81 -25.05
CA PRO A 344 3.64 -15.55 -26.28
C PRO A 344 2.34 -16.37 -26.18
N LEU A 345 1.83 -16.80 -27.34
CA LEU A 345 0.70 -17.71 -27.40
C LEU A 345 1.02 -19.09 -26.80
N LEU A 346 0.01 -19.77 -26.26
CA LEU A 346 0.16 -21.13 -25.75
C LEU A 346 0.56 -22.11 -26.87
N SER A 347 1.42 -23.06 -26.54
CA SER A 347 1.76 -24.16 -27.43
C SER A 347 0.55 -25.04 -27.74
N SER A 348 0.43 -25.48 -29.00
CA SER A 348 -0.53 -26.51 -29.41
C SER A 348 -0.18 -27.90 -28.89
N GLU A 349 1.08 -28.12 -28.50
CA GLU A 349 1.55 -29.34 -27.84
C GLU A 349 1.05 -29.37 -26.40
N LEU A 350 0.52 -30.53 -25.97
CA LEU A 350 0.09 -30.78 -24.60
C LEU A 350 1.04 -31.81 -23.99
N LYS A 351 1.87 -31.40 -23.02
CA LYS A 351 2.71 -32.32 -22.25
C LYS A 351 2.01 -32.66 -20.94
N SER A 352 2.21 -33.88 -20.43
CA SER A 352 1.78 -34.29 -19.09
C SER A 352 2.65 -33.65 -18.01
N ARG A 353 2.63 -32.32 -17.95
CA ARG A 353 3.49 -31.50 -17.11
C ARG A 353 2.68 -30.51 -16.31
N VAL A 354 3.03 -30.37 -15.05
CA VAL A 354 2.45 -29.44 -14.09
C VAL A 354 3.52 -28.46 -13.67
N ALA A 355 3.30 -27.18 -13.93
CA ALA A 355 4.12 -26.11 -13.38
C ALA A 355 3.55 -25.71 -12.02
N VAL A 356 4.35 -25.78 -10.97
CA VAL A 356 4.02 -25.24 -9.64
C VAL A 356 4.76 -23.93 -9.49
N ILE A 357 4.05 -22.84 -9.23
CA ILE A 357 4.63 -21.51 -9.09
C ILE A 357 4.48 -21.05 -7.64
N LEU A 358 5.61 -20.70 -7.03
CA LEU A 358 5.72 -20.20 -5.66
C LEU A 358 6.33 -18.81 -5.63
N ALA A 359 5.99 -18.01 -4.63
CA ALA A 359 6.57 -16.68 -4.40
C ALA A 359 7.86 -16.75 -3.56
N HIS A 360 7.98 -17.75 -2.69
CA HIS A 360 9.11 -17.94 -1.78
C HIS A 360 9.14 -19.40 -1.29
N THR A 361 10.21 -19.76 -0.59
CA THR A 361 10.44 -21.13 -0.07
C THR A 361 10.59 -21.18 1.45
N ASP A 362 10.20 -20.11 2.16
CA ASP A 362 10.24 -20.06 3.62
C ASP A 362 9.19 -20.94 4.30
N LEU A 363 9.44 -21.34 5.54
CA LEU A 363 8.45 -21.99 6.42
C LEU A 363 7.30 -21.02 6.75
N SER A 364 6.27 -21.07 5.91
CA SER A 364 5.07 -20.25 6.03
C SER A 364 3.81 -21.10 5.94
N THR A 365 2.65 -20.55 6.31
CA THR A 365 1.35 -21.20 6.08
C THR A 365 1.16 -21.58 4.61
N GLU A 366 1.55 -20.70 3.68
CA GLU A 366 1.36 -20.94 2.25
C GLU A 366 2.25 -22.09 1.76
N THR A 367 3.55 -22.02 2.04
CA THR A 367 4.53 -23.04 1.63
C THR A 367 4.25 -24.42 2.24
N LEU A 368 3.87 -24.48 3.51
CA LEU A 368 3.52 -25.74 4.18
C LEU A 368 2.37 -26.45 3.47
N THR A 369 1.39 -25.68 3.00
CA THR A 369 0.23 -26.27 2.35
C THR A 369 0.51 -26.56 0.89
N ALA A 370 1.34 -25.75 0.25
CA ALA A 370 1.86 -26.02 -1.08
C ALA A 370 2.55 -27.40 -1.13
N LEU A 371 3.32 -27.80 -0.11
CA LEU A 371 3.96 -29.11 -0.05
C LEU A 371 2.96 -30.27 -0.24
N SER A 372 1.85 -30.27 0.50
CA SER A 372 0.84 -31.35 0.39
C SER A 372 0.13 -31.35 -0.96
N TYR A 373 -0.08 -30.18 -1.57
CA TYR A 373 -0.57 -30.12 -2.95
C TYR A 373 0.47 -30.70 -3.92
N ILE A 374 1.73 -30.26 -3.87
CA ILE A 374 2.81 -30.72 -4.76
C ILE A 374 2.95 -32.24 -4.73
N ARG A 375 2.94 -32.85 -3.54
CA ARG A 375 3.03 -34.30 -3.39
C ARG A 375 1.89 -35.05 -4.09
N ALA A 376 0.66 -34.55 -4.00
CA ALA A 376 -0.49 -35.16 -4.70
C ALA A 376 -0.35 -35.16 -6.24
N PHE A 377 0.40 -34.19 -6.80
CA PHE A 377 0.71 -34.12 -8.23
C PHE A 377 1.95 -34.94 -8.62
N LYS A 378 2.76 -35.40 -7.66
CA LYS A 378 3.94 -36.22 -7.92
C LYS A 378 3.52 -37.66 -8.26
N ARG A 379 3.26 -37.90 -9.55
CA ARG A 379 2.81 -39.19 -10.08
C ARG A 379 3.74 -39.69 -11.19
N PRO A 380 3.86 -41.01 -11.42
CA PRO A 380 4.74 -41.55 -12.46
C PRO A 380 4.41 -41.06 -13.88
N ASP A 381 3.17 -40.64 -14.13
CA ASP A 381 2.67 -40.16 -15.42
C ASP A 381 2.67 -38.63 -15.58
N LEU A 382 3.13 -37.89 -14.56
CA LEU A 382 3.18 -36.43 -14.54
C LEU A 382 4.59 -35.93 -14.21
N GLU A 383 5.08 -34.97 -14.98
CA GLU A 383 6.29 -34.22 -14.66
C GLU A 383 5.93 -32.97 -13.85
N VAL A 384 6.46 -32.83 -12.64
CA VAL A 384 6.23 -31.69 -11.74
C VAL A 384 7.44 -30.77 -11.77
N GLU A 385 7.27 -29.57 -12.32
CA GLU A 385 8.31 -28.53 -12.35
C GLU A 385 7.94 -27.41 -11.39
N ILE A 386 8.82 -27.09 -10.44
CA ILE A 386 8.64 -26.00 -9.48
C ILE A 386 9.40 -24.77 -9.96
N PHE A 387 8.70 -23.64 -10.03
CA PHE A 387 9.23 -22.33 -10.36
C PHE A 387 9.04 -21.38 -9.18
N VAL A 388 10.11 -20.71 -8.75
CA VAL A 388 10.03 -19.67 -7.72
C VAL A 388 10.13 -18.29 -8.36
N CYS A 389 9.04 -17.54 -8.34
CA CYS A 389 8.95 -16.17 -8.82
C CYS A 389 8.84 -15.22 -7.62
N PRO A 390 9.94 -14.59 -7.16
CA PRO A 390 9.90 -13.70 -6.01
C PRO A 390 8.97 -12.50 -6.24
N HIS A 391 8.55 -11.83 -5.16
CA HIS A 391 7.67 -10.66 -5.26
C HIS A 391 8.26 -9.51 -6.09
N SER A 392 9.60 -9.41 -6.15
CA SER A 392 10.33 -8.52 -7.03
C SER A 392 11.51 -9.25 -7.65
N ALA A 393 11.76 -9.02 -8.94
CA ALA A 393 13.02 -9.38 -9.56
C ALA A 393 14.22 -8.89 -8.71
N GLY A 394 15.24 -9.73 -8.59
CA GLY A 394 16.41 -9.51 -7.75
C GLY A 394 16.22 -9.85 -6.26
N SER A 395 15.00 -10.08 -5.76
CA SER A 395 14.74 -10.20 -4.32
C SER A 395 14.75 -11.64 -3.78
N TYR A 396 15.15 -12.63 -4.59
CA TYR A 396 15.14 -14.02 -4.16
C TYR A 396 16.18 -14.30 -3.07
N ALA A 397 15.74 -14.95 -1.99
CA ALA A 397 16.58 -15.59 -1.00
C ALA A 397 16.08 -17.04 -0.79
N PRO A 398 16.97 -18.04 -0.73
CA PRO A 398 16.61 -19.40 -0.35
C PRO A 398 15.94 -19.44 1.03
N GLY A 399 14.71 -19.91 1.08
CA GLY A 399 13.97 -20.15 2.32
C GLY A 399 14.22 -21.54 2.89
N SER A 400 13.74 -21.75 4.12
CA SER A 400 14.02 -22.95 4.91
C SER A 400 13.45 -24.26 4.35
N LEU A 401 12.48 -24.22 3.43
CA LEU A 401 11.88 -25.42 2.81
C LEU A 401 12.36 -25.66 1.37
N GLN A 402 13.41 -24.96 0.92
CA GLN A 402 13.88 -25.07 -0.47
C GLN A 402 14.34 -26.50 -0.82
N ASP A 403 15.03 -27.17 0.10
CA ASP A 403 15.59 -28.50 -0.16
C ASP A 403 14.48 -29.55 -0.28
N GLU A 404 13.46 -29.49 0.59
CA GLU A 404 12.28 -30.34 0.52
C GLU A 404 11.51 -30.13 -0.80
N LEU A 405 11.32 -28.86 -1.21
CA LEU A 405 10.68 -28.53 -2.49
C LEU A 405 11.50 -29.04 -3.68
N THR A 406 12.82 -28.85 -3.65
CA THR A 406 13.72 -29.31 -4.71
C THR A 406 13.67 -30.83 -4.85
N ALA A 407 13.59 -31.57 -3.74
CA ALA A 407 13.50 -33.03 -3.73
C ALA A 407 12.17 -33.55 -4.31
N LEU A 408 11.08 -32.78 -4.21
CA LEU A 408 9.78 -33.14 -4.78
C LEU A 408 9.68 -32.87 -6.29
N ALA A 409 10.48 -31.92 -6.80
CA ALA A 409 10.40 -31.48 -8.18
C ALA A 409 11.20 -32.38 -9.14
N ASP A 410 10.68 -32.60 -10.34
CA ASP A 410 11.48 -33.10 -11.48
C ASP A 410 12.43 -32.01 -12.01
N ARG A 411 12.05 -30.75 -11.81
CA ARG A 411 12.88 -29.56 -12.07
C ARG A 411 12.54 -28.47 -11.06
N PHE A 412 13.55 -27.83 -10.49
CA PHE A 412 13.41 -26.64 -9.65
C PHE A 412 14.13 -25.46 -10.31
N GLU A 413 13.47 -24.32 -10.46
CA GLU A 413 14.02 -23.14 -11.11
C GLU A 413 13.58 -21.84 -10.43
N VAL A 414 14.50 -20.90 -10.26
CA VAL A 414 14.21 -19.56 -9.74
C VAL A 414 14.10 -18.58 -10.90
N LEU A 415 12.99 -17.86 -10.98
CA LEU A 415 12.64 -16.90 -12.02
C LEU A 415 12.85 -15.46 -11.51
N ASN A 416 14.11 -15.05 -11.40
CA ASN A 416 14.52 -13.77 -10.80
C ASN A 416 14.69 -12.63 -11.83
N GLU A 417 14.29 -12.85 -13.08
CA GLU A 417 14.54 -11.98 -14.23
C GLU A 417 13.33 -11.16 -14.71
N GLY A 418 12.29 -11.05 -13.88
CA GLY A 418 11.06 -10.30 -14.16
C GLY A 418 9.97 -11.12 -14.87
N VAL A 419 8.74 -10.60 -14.84
CA VAL A 419 7.52 -11.35 -15.19
C VAL A 419 7.48 -11.88 -16.62
N GLU A 420 7.88 -11.07 -17.60
CA GLU A 420 7.81 -11.45 -19.03
C GLU A 420 8.72 -12.64 -19.33
N ARG A 421 9.97 -12.60 -18.85
CA ARG A 421 10.93 -13.69 -19.04
C ARG A 421 10.51 -14.94 -18.25
N ALA A 422 10.04 -14.76 -17.02
CA ALA A 422 9.47 -15.83 -16.21
C ALA A 422 8.35 -16.58 -16.96
N ALA A 423 7.39 -15.82 -17.53
CA ALA A 423 6.29 -16.37 -18.32
C ALA A 423 6.77 -17.14 -19.56
N ILE A 424 7.74 -16.58 -20.30
CA ILE A 424 8.31 -17.25 -21.49
C ILE A 424 9.00 -18.56 -21.12
N ARG A 425 9.76 -18.59 -20.01
CA ARG A 425 10.43 -19.82 -19.55
C ARG A 425 9.42 -20.90 -19.24
N ILE A 426 8.37 -20.59 -18.49
CA ILE A 426 7.30 -21.55 -18.16
C ILE A 426 6.60 -22.01 -19.44
N LEU A 427 6.24 -21.11 -20.36
CA LEU A 427 5.54 -21.46 -21.60
C LEU A 427 6.35 -22.37 -22.53
N ARG A 428 7.68 -22.20 -22.58
CA ARG A 428 8.57 -23.12 -23.33
C ARG A 428 8.53 -24.55 -22.80
N ARG A 429 8.15 -24.73 -21.53
CA ARG A 429 7.89 -26.05 -20.96
C ARG A 429 6.54 -26.60 -21.41
N SER A 430 5.63 -25.77 -21.91
CA SER A 430 4.29 -26.18 -22.35
C SER A 430 3.54 -27.02 -21.28
N PRO A 431 3.45 -26.53 -20.02
CA PRO A 431 2.70 -27.22 -18.99
C PRO A 431 1.21 -27.29 -19.34
N ALA A 432 0.58 -28.42 -19.06
CA ALA A 432 -0.87 -28.56 -19.16
C ALA A 432 -1.57 -27.75 -18.07
N VAL A 433 -1.01 -27.75 -16.87
CA VAL A 433 -1.55 -27.09 -15.68
C VAL A 433 -0.48 -26.22 -15.02
N ALA A 434 -0.85 -25.00 -14.61
CA ALA A 434 -0.08 -24.16 -13.70
C ALA A 434 -0.80 -24.05 -12.35
N LEU A 435 -0.09 -24.29 -11.25
CA LEU A 435 -0.60 -24.18 -9.88
C LEU A 435 0.05 -22.98 -9.18
N PHE A 436 -0.74 -21.99 -8.79
CA PHE A 436 -0.30 -20.84 -8.00
C PHE A 436 -0.64 -21.09 -6.53
N LEU A 437 0.36 -21.47 -5.73
CA LEU A 437 0.19 -21.97 -4.35
C LEU A 437 0.61 -20.99 -3.25
N ASN A 438 0.95 -19.75 -3.63
CA ASN A 438 1.00 -18.59 -2.74
C ASN A 438 -0.16 -17.63 -3.03
N SER A 439 -0.49 -16.74 -2.09
CA SER A 439 -1.64 -15.84 -2.22
C SER A 439 -1.48 -14.83 -3.36
N VAL A 440 -2.48 -14.73 -4.23
CA VAL A 440 -2.50 -13.78 -5.38
C VAL A 440 -3.43 -12.58 -5.18
N THR A 441 -4.03 -12.46 -4.00
CA THR A 441 -5.12 -11.50 -3.72
C THR A 441 -4.73 -10.32 -2.85
N TRP A 442 -3.49 -10.30 -2.34
CA TRP A 442 -3.02 -9.34 -1.33
C TRP A 442 -2.76 -7.93 -1.89
N GLY A 443 -2.06 -7.83 -3.02
CA GLY A 443 -1.60 -6.59 -3.64
C GLY A 443 -1.13 -6.81 -5.07
N ILE A 444 -0.05 -6.16 -5.51
CA ILE A 444 0.58 -6.41 -6.80
C ILE A 444 2.07 -6.69 -6.62
N SER A 445 2.59 -7.69 -7.32
CA SER A 445 3.99 -8.14 -7.30
C SER A 445 4.27 -8.93 -8.57
N ASP A 446 5.54 -9.27 -8.83
CA ASP A 446 5.91 -10.06 -10.02
C ASP A 446 5.21 -11.43 -10.04
N TYR A 447 5.19 -12.16 -8.91
CA TYR A 447 4.39 -13.38 -8.74
C TYR A 447 2.90 -13.21 -9.10
N ILE A 448 2.27 -12.11 -8.67
CA ILE A 448 0.83 -11.86 -8.90
C ILE A 448 0.58 -11.50 -10.37
N LEU A 449 1.46 -10.71 -10.98
CA LEU A 449 1.42 -10.38 -12.40
C LEU A 449 1.63 -11.62 -13.27
N LEU A 450 2.47 -12.55 -12.83
CA LEU A 450 2.65 -13.86 -13.46
C LEU A 450 1.38 -14.72 -13.35
N ALA A 451 0.70 -14.71 -12.20
CA ALA A 451 -0.58 -15.40 -12.00
C ALA A 451 -1.72 -14.83 -12.85
N ALA A 452 -1.71 -13.53 -13.09
CA ALA A 452 -2.66 -12.87 -14.00
C ALA A 452 -2.29 -13.07 -15.48
N SER A 453 -1.05 -13.45 -15.78
CA SER A 453 -0.61 -13.86 -17.12
C SER A 453 -1.04 -15.29 -17.43
N ARG A 454 -1.19 -15.61 -18.71
CA ARG A 454 -1.50 -16.98 -19.17
C ARG A 454 -0.20 -17.75 -19.44
N VAL A 455 0.21 -18.64 -18.54
CA VAL A 455 1.45 -19.42 -18.59
C VAL A 455 1.24 -20.95 -18.71
N ALA A 456 0.01 -21.41 -18.61
CA ALA A 456 -0.43 -22.77 -18.91
C ALA A 456 -1.83 -22.76 -19.52
N ARG A 457 -2.29 -23.92 -20.03
CA ARG A 457 -3.67 -24.04 -20.53
C ARG A 457 -4.68 -23.83 -19.42
N ILE A 458 -4.53 -24.62 -18.35
CA ILE A 458 -5.31 -24.48 -17.13
C ILE A 458 -4.42 -23.86 -16.06
N GLN A 459 -4.91 -22.80 -15.43
CA GLN A 459 -4.30 -22.23 -14.23
C GLN A 459 -5.24 -22.44 -13.05
N ALA A 460 -4.69 -22.91 -11.95
CA ALA A 460 -5.43 -23.13 -10.73
C ALA A 460 -4.75 -22.48 -9.52
N THR A 461 -5.55 -22.04 -8.58
CA THR A 461 -5.11 -21.63 -7.24
C THR A 461 -5.98 -22.32 -6.20
N THR A 462 -5.67 -22.09 -4.92
CA THR A 462 -6.29 -22.80 -3.81
C THR A 462 -6.68 -21.84 -2.69
N TYR A 463 -7.09 -22.40 -1.57
CA TYR A 463 -7.47 -21.71 -0.34
C TYR A 463 -6.42 -20.72 0.22
N VAL A 464 -5.15 -20.77 -0.23
CA VAL A 464 -4.07 -19.86 0.19
C VAL A 464 -4.42 -18.39 -0.08
N SER A 465 -5.24 -18.12 -1.09
CA SER A 465 -5.89 -16.82 -1.26
C SER A 465 -7.14 -16.71 -0.39
N ALA A 466 -7.26 -15.61 0.36
CA ALA A 466 -8.37 -15.41 1.30
C ALA A 466 -9.74 -15.15 0.61
N THR A 467 -9.72 -14.85 -0.68
CA THR A 467 -10.87 -14.53 -1.52
C THR A 467 -10.60 -15.01 -2.95
N THR A 468 -11.63 -15.07 -3.81
CA THR A 468 -11.45 -15.25 -5.27
C THR A 468 -10.41 -14.28 -5.85
N THR A 469 -9.72 -14.69 -6.92
CA THR A 469 -8.66 -13.89 -7.55
C THR A 469 -9.22 -12.76 -8.42
N GLY A 470 -10.38 -13.00 -9.03
CA GLY A 470 -10.94 -12.11 -10.06
C GLY A 470 -10.17 -12.10 -11.39
N PHE A 471 -9.10 -12.89 -11.53
CA PHE A 471 -8.25 -12.90 -12.71
C PHE A 471 -8.93 -13.68 -13.86
N PRO A 472 -9.10 -13.07 -15.04
CA PRO A 472 -9.66 -13.78 -16.21
C PRO A 472 -8.83 -14.97 -16.69
N ASN A 473 -7.54 -15.03 -16.32
CA ASN A 473 -6.64 -16.14 -16.64
C ASN A 473 -6.52 -17.18 -15.53
N MET A 474 -7.26 -17.07 -14.42
CA MET A 474 -7.32 -18.10 -13.39
C MET A 474 -8.57 -18.95 -13.60
N ASP A 475 -8.41 -20.21 -13.99
CA ASP A 475 -9.53 -21.04 -14.45
C ASP A 475 -10.19 -21.80 -13.30
N VAL A 476 -9.40 -22.30 -12.35
CA VAL A 476 -9.88 -23.21 -11.29
C VAL A 476 -9.50 -22.70 -9.89
N TRP A 477 -10.48 -22.75 -9.00
CA TRP A 477 -10.27 -22.61 -7.56
C TRP A 477 -10.43 -23.97 -6.89
N ILE A 478 -9.36 -24.50 -6.29
CA ILE A 478 -9.39 -25.77 -5.58
C ILE A 478 -9.74 -25.53 -4.11
N SER A 479 -10.81 -26.18 -3.64
CA SER A 479 -11.25 -26.11 -2.25
C SER A 479 -11.75 -27.48 -1.75
N GLY A 480 -12.16 -27.55 -0.50
CA GLY A 480 -12.71 -28.73 0.15
C GLY A 480 -14.21 -28.59 0.42
N LYS A 481 -14.97 -29.68 0.31
CA LYS A 481 -16.41 -29.70 0.61
C LYS A 481 -16.74 -29.20 2.02
N HIS A 482 -15.86 -29.42 3.00
CA HIS A 482 -16.07 -28.94 4.38
C HIS A 482 -15.78 -27.45 4.53
N SER A 483 -14.89 -26.89 3.70
CA SER A 483 -14.54 -25.48 3.73
C SER A 483 -15.55 -24.59 3.00
N GLU A 484 -16.41 -25.17 2.16
CA GLU A 484 -17.42 -24.47 1.37
C GLU A 484 -18.84 -24.66 1.94
N ARG A 485 -19.25 -23.78 2.86
CA ARG A 485 -20.52 -23.91 3.61
C ARG A 485 -21.67 -23.02 3.13
N SER A 486 -21.43 -22.12 2.18
CA SER A 486 -22.51 -21.29 1.62
C SER A 486 -23.51 -22.17 0.84
N SER A 487 -24.75 -21.69 0.67
CA SER A 487 -25.77 -22.43 -0.08
C SER A 487 -25.45 -22.57 -1.57
N ARG A 488 -24.59 -21.69 -2.11
CA ARG A 488 -24.10 -21.71 -3.49
C ARG A 488 -22.62 -21.31 -3.52
N PRO A 489 -21.69 -22.21 -3.13
CA PRO A 489 -20.27 -21.86 -3.01
C PRO A 489 -19.65 -21.31 -4.28
N SER A 490 -20.00 -21.87 -5.44
CA SER A 490 -19.54 -21.38 -6.75
C SER A 490 -19.90 -19.93 -7.04
N ALA A 491 -20.92 -19.36 -6.40
CA ALA A 491 -21.26 -17.94 -6.56
C ALA A 491 -20.20 -17.01 -5.96
N ASN A 492 -19.37 -17.50 -5.03
CA ASN A 492 -18.32 -16.75 -4.34
C ASN A 492 -17.02 -16.61 -5.15
N TYR A 493 -16.89 -17.33 -6.27
CA TYR A 493 -15.66 -17.41 -7.07
C TYR A 493 -15.87 -16.94 -8.51
N SER A 494 -14.91 -16.23 -9.09
CA SER A 494 -14.87 -16.00 -10.55
C SER A 494 -14.36 -17.24 -11.29
N GLU A 495 -13.51 -18.03 -10.64
CA GLU A 495 -12.97 -19.29 -11.12
C GLU A 495 -14.02 -20.42 -11.04
N LYS A 496 -13.79 -21.50 -11.77
CA LYS A 496 -14.52 -22.75 -11.58
C LYS A 496 -14.11 -23.39 -10.25
N LEU A 497 -15.04 -23.49 -9.32
CA LEU A 497 -14.82 -24.17 -8.04
C LEU A 497 -14.72 -25.69 -8.25
N MET A 498 -13.56 -26.25 -7.90
CA MET A 498 -13.29 -27.69 -7.89
C MET A 498 -13.13 -28.18 -6.45
N LEU A 499 -13.93 -29.16 -6.06
CA LEU A 499 -14.03 -29.61 -4.67
C LEU A 499 -13.45 -30.99 -4.48
N LYS A 500 -12.46 -31.11 -3.59
CA LYS A 500 -12.09 -32.40 -3.02
C LYS A 500 -12.98 -32.76 -1.82
N PRO A 501 -13.04 -34.05 -1.42
CA PRO A 501 -13.57 -34.44 -0.11
C PRO A 501 -12.86 -33.67 1.03
N GLY A 502 -13.50 -33.55 2.19
CA GLY A 502 -12.84 -32.96 3.37
C GLY A 502 -12.51 -31.46 3.29
N SER A 503 -11.47 -31.06 4.02
CA SER A 503 -10.99 -29.67 4.17
C SER A 503 -10.05 -29.24 3.03
N ALA A 504 -10.02 -27.97 2.64
CA ALA A 504 -9.13 -27.47 1.59
C ALA A 504 -7.63 -27.45 1.98
N VAL A 505 -7.31 -27.69 3.25
CA VAL A 505 -6.00 -27.42 3.85
C VAL A 505 -5.37 -28.69 4.41
N CYS A 506 -4.05 -28.80 4.30
CA CYS A 506 -3.23 -29.76 5.01
C CYS A 506 -1.96 -29.05 5.49
N PHE A 507 -1.61 -29.28 6.75
CA PHE A 507 -0.37 -28.82 7.38
C PHE A 507 0.45 -30.06 7.74
N PRO A 508 1.48 -30.39 6.94
CA PRO A 508 2.33 -31.56 7.12
C PRO A 508 2.77 -31.76 8.58
N ALA A 509 2.35 -32.85 9.23
CA ALA A 509 2.63 -33.06 10.65
C ALA A 509 4.13 -32.97 10.97
N ASN A 510 4.99 -33.58 10.14
CA ASN A 510 6.43 -33.62 10.33
C ASN A 510 7.09 -32.23 10.33
N GLU A 511 6.53 -31.28 9.57
CA GLU A 511 7.08 -29.94 9.42
C GLU A 511 6.64 -29.00 10.55
N ILE A 512 5.53 -29.30 11.20
CA ILE A 512 4.94 -28.46 12.24
C ILE A 512 5.05 -29.05 13.65
N GLU A 513 5.54 -30.29 13.78
CA GLU A 513 5.65 -30.99 15.05
C GLU A 513 6.54 -30.23 16.05
N ILE A 514 6.09 -30.17 17.30
CA ILE A 514 6.79 -29.50 18.39
C ILE A 514 7.84 -30.48 18.93
N LYS A 515 9.11 -30.24 18.59
CA LYS A 515 10.22 -31.13 18.94
C LYS A 515 10.69 -31.03 20.40
N ASP A 516 10.26 -29.99 21.14
CA ASP A 516 10.68 -29.75 22.51
C ASP A 516 9.48 -29.73 23.50
N PRO A 517 9.24 -30.82 24.25
CA PRO A 517 8.18 -30.91 25.25
C PRO A 517 8.39 -30.04 26.50
N GLU A 518 9.60 -29.50 26.73
CA GLU A 518 9.91 -28.69 27.92
C GLU A 518 9.34 -27.26 27.83
N CYS A 519 8.79 -26.87 26.67
CA CYS A 519 8.05 -25.61 26.50
C CYS A 519 6.74 -25.53 27.33
N ILE A 520 6.31 -26.60 28.00
CA ILE A 520 5.16 -26.57 28.92
C ILE A 520 5.59 -25.91 30.25
N VAL A 521 5.87 -24.61 30.23
CA VAL A 521 6.23 -23.86 31.45
C VAL A 521 4.97 -23.25 32.08
N GLN A 522 4.80 -23.56 33.37
CA GLN A 522 3.86 -23.07 34.38
C GLN A 522 2.69 -22.19 33.89
N VAL A 523 1.48 -22.75 34.01
CA VAL A 523 0.21 -22.01 33.98
C VAL A 523 0.33 -20.83 34.95
N GLU A 524 0.28 -19.61 34.43
CA GLU A 524 0.20 -18.42 35.27
C GLU A 524 -1.00 -18.53 36.23
N SER A 525 -0.85 -18.00 37.44
CA SER A 525 -1.91 -18.08 38.47
C SER A 525 -3.18 -17.33 38.08
N LYS A 526 -3.10 -16.38 37.14
CA LYS A 526 -4.24 -15.63 36.60
C LYS A 526 -4.81 -16.33 35.37
N PRO A 527 -6.15 -16.43 35.23
CA PRO A 527 -6.76 -16.88 33.99
C PRO A 527 -6.32 -15.95 32.84
N ALA A 528 -5.89 -16.51 31.72
CA ALA A 528 -5.44 -15.71 30.58
C ALA A 528 -6.00 -16.27 29.27
N PHE A 529 -6.45 -15.36 28.41
CA PHE A 529 -6.76 -15.60 27.01
C PHE A 529 -5.58 -15.17 26.14
N ILE A 530 -5.38 -15.82 25.00
CA ILE A 530 -4.35 -15.42 24.04
C ILE A 530 -4.87 -15.47 22.61
N SER A 531 -4.39 -14.57 21.74
CA SER A 531 -4.65 -14.64 20.30
C SER A 531 -3.44 -14.19 19.48
N GLY A 532 -3.16 -14.99 18.44
CA GLY A 532 -2.16 -14.74 17.41
C GLY A 532 -2.73 -14.27 16.08
N ALA A 533 -4.00 -13.86 16.07
CA ALA A 533 -4.63 -13.36 14.88
C ALA A 533 -3.85 -12.14 14.35
N ASN A 534 -3.41 -12.24 13.09
CA ASN A 534 -2.69 -11.15 12.44
C ASN A 534 -3.50 -9.84 12.49
N PHE A 535 -2.82 -8.71 12.61
CA PHE A 535 -3.39 -7.36 12.62
C PHE A 535 -4.48 -7.15 11.56
N TYR A 536 -4.30 -7.68 10.34
CA TYR A 536 -5.28 -7.53 9.26
C TYR A 536 -6.61 -8.26 9.51
N LYS A 537 -6.64 -9.29 10.37
CA LYS A 537 -7.85 -10.02 10.78
C LYS A 537 -8.64 -9.32 11.89
N LEU A 538 -8.00 -8.43 12.65
CA LEU A 538 -8.63 -7.77 13.80
C LEU A 538 -9.49 -6.57 13.39
N ASN A 539 -10.76 -6.56 13.76
CA ASN A 539 -11.69 -5.46 13.49
C ASN A 539 -12.38 -5.01 14.79
N ARG A 540 -13.20 -3.95 14.71
CA ARG A 540 -13.90 -3.45 15.90
C ARG A 540 -14.80 -4.51 16.53
N THR A 541 -15.54 -5.26 15.71
CA THR A 541 -16.49 -6.28 16.16
C THR A 541 -15.81 -7.31 17.06
N ILE A 542 -14.72 -7.92 16.61
CA ILE A 542 -14.04 -8.96 17.38
C ILE A 542 -13.36 -8.41 18.64
N LEU A 543 -12.71 -7.24 18.54
CA LEU A 543 -12.07 -6.63 19.70
C LEU A 543 -13.11 -6.26 20.76
N THR A 544 -14.27 -5.73 20.35
CA THR A 544 -15.40 -5.49 21.25
C THR A 544 -15.91 -6.79 21.87
N THR A 545 -16.04 -7.89 21.12
CA THR A 545 -16.40 -9.20 21.66
C THR A 545 -15.41 -9.67 22.74
N TRP A 546 -14.11 -9.53 22.49
CA TRP A 546 -13.07 -9.90 23.46
C TRP A 546 -13.08 -8.98 24.70
N MET A 547 -13.38 -7.70 24.55
CA MET A 547 -13.56 -6.79 25.68
C MET A 547 -14.80 -7.14 26.51
N LYS A 548 -15.94 -7.48 25.88
CA LYS A 548 -17.12 -7.99 26.60
C LYS A 548 -16.79 -9.26 27.39
N LEU A 549 -16.00 -10.16 26.80
CA LEU A 549 -15.52 -11.36 27.48
C LEU A 549 -14.66 -11.02 28.70
N LEU A 550 -13.72 -10.08 28.60
CA LEU A 550 -12.91 -9.62 29.74
C LEU A 550 -13.73 -8.91 30.82
N ALA A 551 -14.78 -8.18 30.44
CA ALA A 551 -15.69 -7.54 31.40
C ALA A 551 -16.46 -8.59 32.22
N LEU A 552 -16.85 -9.71 31.59
CA LEU A 552 -17.53 -10.83 32.27
C LEU A 552 -16.58 -11.69 33.11
N GLU A 553 -15.28 -11.68 32.82
CA GLU A 553 -14.24 -12.43 33.53
C GLU A 553 -13.21 -11.48 34.17
N PRO A 554 -13.53 -10.81 35.29
CA PRO A 554 -12.77 -9.67 35.81
C PRO A 554 -11.33 -9.99 36.24
N THR A 555 -11.01 -11.26 36.49
CA THR A 555 -9.66 -11.71 36.87
C THR A 555 -8.81 -12.10 35.66
N ALA A 556 -9.41 -12.20 34.46
CA ALA A 556 -8.72 -12.65 33.28
C ALA A 556 -7.86 -11.56 32.63
N VAL A 557 -6.80 -11.93 31.92
CA VAL A 557 -6.05 -11.03 31.03
C VAL A 557 -6.14 -11.51 29.58
N LEU A 558 -5.88 -10.62 28.62
CA LEU A 558 -5.83 -10.94 27.19
C LEU A 558 -4.45 -10.62 26.62
N LYS A 559 -3.74 -11.63 26.14
CA LYS A 559 -2.45 -11.49 25.46
C LYS A 559 -2.65 -11.52 23.94
N LEU A 560 -2.13 -10.53 23.21
CA LEU A 560 -2.24 -10.42 21.75
C LEU A 560 -0.86 -10.30 21.11
N TYR A 561 -0.63 -11.02 20.01
CA TYR A 561 0.59 -10.89 19.19
C TYR A 561 0.29 -10.66 17.70
N PRO A 562 -0.40 -9.55 17.34
CA PRO A 562 -0.91 -9.35 15.99
C PRO A 562 0.15 -8.93 14.96
N PHE A 563 1.41 -8.74 15.38
CA PHE A 563 2.45 -8.05 14.61
C PHE A 563 3.65 -8.93 14.22
N ASN A 564 3.50 -10.25 14.24
CA ASN A 564 4.54 -11.13 13.68
C ASN A 564 4.71 -10.84 12.18
N PRO A 565 5.96 -10.84 11.66
CA PRO A 565 6.31 -10.24 10.37
C PRO A 565 5.83 -11.02 9.13
N ASN A 566 4.98 -12.03 9.30
CA ASN A 566 4.57 -12.95 8.23
C ASN A 566 3.80 -12.28 7.07
N TRP A 567 3.16 -11.12 7.30
CA TRP A 567 2.28 -10.48 6.31
C TRP A 567 2.70 -9.05 5.94
N ASP A 568 3.33 -8.32 6.86
CA ASP A 568 3.80 -6.96 6.62
C ASP A 568 4.94 -6.66 7.60
N PRO A 569 6.07 -6.10 7.14
CA PRO A 569 7.12 -5.65 8.03
C PRO A 569 6.73 -4.39 8.83
N LEU A 570 5.74 -3.61 8.37
CA LEU A 570 5.39 -2.30 8.93
C LEU A 570 3.94 -2.26 9.43
N TYR A 571 3.77 -2.48 10.73
CA TYR A 571 2.48 -2.36 11.41
C TYR A 571 2.30 -1.03 12.16
N PRO A 572 1.10 -0.40 12.14
CA PRO A 572 0.81 0.84 12.85
C PRO A 572 0.55 0.61 14.35
N ARG A 573 1.58 0.14 15.08
CA ARG A 573 1.48 -0.35 16.47
C ARG A 573 0.93 0.68 17.46
N VAL A 574 1.34 1.95 17.34
CA VAL A 574 0.92 3.03 18.25
C VAL A 574 -0.57 3.30 18.11
N ALA A 575 -1.04 3.46 16.88
CA ALA A 575 -2.45 3.72 16.61
C ALA A 575 -3.33 2.51 16.99
N PHE A 576 -2.82 1.28 16.86
CA PHE A 576 -3.56 0.08 17.27
C PHE A 576 -3.72 0.01 18.80
N ARG A 577 -2.67 0.38 19.56
CA ARG A 577 -2.73 0.46 21.03
C ARG A 577 -3.78 1.47 21.49
N GLN A 578 -3.82 2.65 20.87
CA GLN A 578 -4.80 3.68 21.18
C GLN A 578 -6.22 3.16 20.93
N TRP A 579 -6.46 2.56 19.76
CA TRP A 579 -7.76 2.01 19.41
C TRP A 579 -8.22 0.88 20.34
N LEU A 580 -7.30 -0.01 20.73
CA LEU A 580 -7.58 -1.06 21.70
C LEU A 580 -7.94 -0.50 23.08
N SER A 581 -7.25 0.55 23.53
CA SER A 581 -7.55 1.26 24.77
C SER A 581 -8.94 1.90 24.74
N GLU A 582 -9.32 2.53 23.62
CA GLU A 582 -10.64 3.12 23.43
C GLU A 582 -11.75 2.07 23.56
N ILE A 583 -11.62 0.94 22.84
CA ILE A 583 -12.61 -0.15 22.88
C ILE A 583 -12.69 -0.75 24.29
N ALA A 584 -11.56 -0.89 24.99
CA ALA A 584 -11.53 -1.37 26.37
C ALA A 584 -12.30 -0.44 27.30
N HIS A 585 -12.05 0.87 27.24
CA HIS A 585 -12.77 1.86 28.04
C HIS A 585 -14.28 1.86 27.77
N GLU A 586 -14.69 1.74 26.51
CA GLU A 586 -16.12 1.65 26.13
C GLU A 586 -16.83 0.45 26.78
N GLN A 587 -16.12 -0.65 27.02
CA GLN A 587 -16.67 -1.85 27.66
C GLN A 587 -16.37 -1.91 29.17
N GLY A 588 -15.81 -0.85 29.76
CA GLY A 588 -15.46 -0.81 31.19
C GLY A 588 -14.30 -1.75 31.58
N VAL A 589 -13.42 -2.07 30.63
CA VAL A 589 -12.22 -2.90 30.85
C VAL A 589 -11.01 -2.00 31.04
N ASP A 590 -10.20 -2.29 32.07
CA ASP A 590 -8.89 -1.66 32.26
C ASP A 590 -7.94 -2.07 31.11
N PRO A 591 -7.42 -1.12 30.30
CA PRO A 591 -6.46 -1.43 29.23
C PRO A 591 -5.21 -2.17 29.72
N ALA A 592 -4.84 -2.04 31.00
CA ALA A 592 -3.70 -2.78 31.58
C ALA A 592 -3.92 -4.30 31.62
N ARG A 593 -5.15 -4.78 31.40
CA ARG A 593 -5.47 -6.22 31.28
C ARG A 593 -5.22 -6.78 29.87
N ILE A 594 -4.75 -5.94 28.96
CA ILE A 594 -4.50 -6.30 27.56
C ILE A 594 -3.01 -6.13 27.26
N GLU A 595 -2.34 -7.25 27.05
CA GLU A 595 -0.90 -7.30 26.85
C GLU A 595 -0.60 -7.51 25.36
N LEU A 596 0.14 -6.58 24.75
CA LEU A 596 0.70 -6.80 23.42
C LEU A 596 2.09 -7.42 23.56
N ILE A 597 2.23 -8.67 23.16
CA ILE A 597 3.47 -9.46 23.24
C ILE A 597 4.06 -9.71 21.84
N GLY A 598 5.35 -10.05 21.77
CA GLY A 598 6.09 -10.18 20.51
C GLY A 598 6.40 -8.83 19.82
N PRO A 599 6.86 -8.83 18.55
CA PRO A 599 6.99 -10.00 17.68
C PRO A 599 8.17 -10.89 18.10
N TRP A 600 8.25 -12.09 17.55
CA TRP A 600 9.39 -12.99 17.73
C TRP A 600 10.05 -13.29 16.38
N ASP A 601 11.34 -13.63 16.44
CA ASP A 601 12.13 -13.95 15.25
C ASP A 601 11.89 -15.41 14.82
N THR A 602 11.57 -16.29 15.77
CA THR A 602 11.35 -17.72 15.48
C THR A 602 9.96 -18.22 15.89
N ARG A 603 9.48 -19.27 15.19
CA ARG A 603 8.24 -19.97 15.57
C ARG A 603 8.35 -20.56 16.98
N SER A 604 9.51 -21.10 17.36
CA SER A 604 9.70 -21.71 18.69
C SER A 604 9.53 -20.72 19.84
N GLU A 605 10.07 -19.50 19.72
CA GLU A 605 9.87 -18.44 20.72
C GLU A 605 8.40 -18.03 20.84
N MET A 606 7.69 -17.95 19.71
CA MET A 606 6.24 -17.68 19.71
C MET A 606 5.46 -18.81 20.40
N LEU A 607 5.77 -20.07 20.09
CA LEU A 607 5.11 -21.23 20.71
C LEU A 607 5.34 -21.28 22.23
N ALA A 608 6.52 -20.87 22.71
CA ALA A 608 6.84 -20.79 24.14
C ALA A 608 5.97 -19.79 24.92
N ALA A 609 5.29 -18.86 24.23
CA ALA A 609 4.37 -17.91 24.86
C ALA A 609 2.95 -18.50 25.06
N LEU A 610 2.55 -19.52 24.30
CA LEU A 610 1.19 -20.08 24.34
C LEU A 610 0.79 -20.69 25.69
N PRO A 611 1.67 -21.42 26.41
CA PRO A 611 1.36 -22.01 27.72
C PRO A 611 1.04 -21.00 28.84
N GLN A 612 1.30 -19.71 28.60
CA GLN A 612 0.94 -18.63 29.53
C GLN A 612 -0.57 -18.33 29.53
N ALA A 613 -1.35 -18.96 28.67
CA ALA A 613 -2.80 -18.81 28.58
C ALA A 613 -3.53 -20.14 28.77
N ARG A 614 -4.84 -20.06 29.01
CA ARG A 614 -5.74 -21.22 29.16
C ARG A 614 -6.64 -21.46 27.96
N VAL A 615 -6.92 -20.42 27.19
CA VAL A 615 -7.80 -20.49 26.02
C VAL A 615 -7.23 -19.60 24.93
N TYR A 616 -7.15 -20.16 23.72
CA TYR A 616 -6.86 -19.41 22.52
C TYR A 616 -8.16 -18.87 21.91
N LEU A 617 -8.16 -17.58 21.59
CA LEU A 617 -9.25 -16.90 20.91
C LEU A 617 -8.93 -16.80 19.41
N ASP A 618 -9.57 -17.63 18.58
CA ASP A 618 -9.46 -17.53 17.13
C ASP A 618 -10.18 -16.27 16.61
N SER A 619 -9.70 -15.72 15.50
CA SER A 619 -10.33 -14.56 14.89
C SER A 619 -11.57 -14.92 14.07
N PHE A 620 -12.50 -13.97 13.99
CA PHE A 620 -13.62 -13.97 13.06
C PHE A 620 -13.91 -12.52 12.67
N PRO A 621 -14.47 -12.26 11.47
CA PRO A 621 -14.91 -13.20 10.43
C PRO A 621 -13.82 -13.95 9.68
N HIS A 622 -12.54 -13.57 9.78
CA HIS A 622 -11.45 -14.32 9.15
C HIS A 622 -10.79 -15.25 10.19
N SER A 623 -10.98 -16.56 10.06
CA SER A 623 -10.40 -17.55 10.97
C SER A 623 -8.91 -17.77 10.76
N GLY A 624 -8.25 -18.34 11.77
CA GLY A 624 -6.88 -18.81 11.71
C GLY A 624 -6.71 -20.16 11.02
N GLY A 625 -5.50 -20.37 10.50
CA GLY A 625 -4.98 -21.67 10.03
C GLY A 625 -3.94 -22.17 11.03
N LEU A 626 -2.65 -21.99 10.74
CA LEU A 626 -1.56 -22.30 11.68
C LEU A 626 -1.71 -21.59 13.03
N SER A 627 -2.18 -20.33 13.03
CA SER A 627 -2.42 -19.57 14.26
C SER A 627 -3.40 -20.26 15.20
N THR A 628 -4.30 -21.11 14.68
CA THR A 628 -5.27 -21.90 15.44
C THR A 628 -4.76 -23.31 15.74
N LEU A 629 -4.04 -23.90 14.79
CA LEU A 629 -3.47 -25.24 14.92
C LEU A 629 -2.33 -25.31 15.94
N ASP A 630 -1.42 -24.34 15.94
CA ASP A 630 -0.28 -24.27 16.85
C ASP A 630 -0.71 -24.31 18.33
N PRO A 631 -1.68 -23.50 18.79
CA PRO A 631 -2.27 -23.63 20.13
C PRO A 631 -2.80 -25.02 20.45
N LEU A 632 -3.55 -25.66 19.52
CA LEU A 632 -4.11 -26.99 19.74
C LEU A 632 -2.99 -28.03 19.92
N LEU A 633 -1.94 -27.97 19.09
CA LEU A 633 -0.77 -28.85 19.18
C LEU A 633 0.02 -28.63 20.48
N MET A 634 0.01 -27.40 21.02
CA MET A 634 0.55 -27.06 22.36
C MET A 634 -0.41 -27.44 23.51
N GLY A 635 -1.57 -28.03 23.22
CA GLY A 635 -2.54 -28.47 24.22
C GLY A 635 -3.48 -27.38 24.73
N LEU A 636 -3.57 -26.23 24.05
CA LEU A 636 -4.41 -25.11 24.42
C LEU A 636 -5.80 -25.20 23.73
N PRO A 637 -6.92 -25.23 24.49
CA PRO A 637 -8.26 -25.16 23.92
C PRO A 637 -8.47 -23.91 23.06
N VAL A 638 -9.22 -24.06 21.97
CA VAL A 638 -9.55 -22.98 21.03
C VAL A 638 -11.06 -22.76 21.01
N VAL A 639 -11.48 -21.50 20.94
CA VAL A 639 -12.82 -21.11 20.48
C VAL A 639 -12.72 -20.38 19.13
N THR A 640 -13.62 -20.70 18.21
CA THR A 640 -13.72 -20.04 16.89
C THR A 640 -15.18 -19.74 16.55
N GLN A 641 -15.43 -18.89 15.55
CA GLN A 641 -16.77 -18.66 15.01
C GLN A 641 -16.79 -19.00 13.52
N ARG A 642 -17.71 -19.87 13.11
CA ARG A 642 -17.86 -20.26 11.71
C ARG A 642 -18.61 -19.18 10.93
N GLY A 643 -18.07 -18.77 9.79
CA GLY A 643 -18.74 -17.89 8.83
C GLY A 643 -19.24 -18.61 7.58
N SER A 644 -19.65 -17.83 6.57
CA SER A 644 -20.24 -18.33 5.32
C SER A 644 -19.26 -18.48 4.15
N TYR A 645 -18.06 -17.91 4.27
CA TYR A 645 -17.04 -17.92 3.22
C TYR A 645 -15.84 -18.72 3.67
N GLN A 646 -15.08 -19.31 2.75
CA GLN A 646 -13.97 -20.22 3.04
C GLN A 646 -12.92 -19.65 4.02
N ARG A 647 -12.57 -18.35 3.93
CA ARG A 647 -11.67 -17.70 4.93
C ARG A 647 -12.22 -17.71 6.37
N SER A 648 -13.51 -17.95 6.55
CA SER A 648 -14.22 -17.95 7.82
C SER A 648 -14.51 -19.36 8.35
N THR A 649 -14.02 -20.41 7.69
CA THR A 649 -14.31 -21.81 8.10
C THR A 649 -13.09 -22.56 8.61
N GLN A 650 -11.86 -22.11 8.35
CA GLN A 650 -10.64 -22.88 8.62
C GLN A 650 -10.52 -23.34 10.08
N GLY A 651 -10.67 -22.43 11.04
CA GLY A 651 -10.63 -22.79 12.46
C GLY A 651 -11.74 -23.78 12.83
N ALA A 652 -12.90 -23.65 12.22
CA ALA A 652 -14.03 -24.55 12.46
C ALA A 652 -13.86 -25.93 11.78
N ASP A 653 -13.16 -26.00 10.64
CA ASP A 653 -12.83 -27.25 9.96
C ASP A 653 -11.79 -28.05 10.77
N ILE A 654 -10.81 -27.36 11.36
CA ILE A 654 -9.83 -27.96 12.28
C ILE A 654 -10.54 -28.56 13.51
N LEU A 655 -11.46 -27.81 14.12
CA LEU A 655 -12.20 -28.29 15.29
C LEU A 655 -13.16 -29.43 14.96
N ASP A 656 -13.81 -29.41 13.78
CA ASP A 656 -14.63 -30.53 13.32
C ASP A 656 -13.80 -31.81 13.13
N ALA A 657 -12.58 -31.70 12.58
CA ALA A 657 -11.70 -32.85 12.36
C ALA A 657 -11.21 -33.53 13.66
N MET A 658 -11.33 -32.85 14.80
CA MET A 658 -11.01 -33.40 16.13
C MET A 658 -12.27 -33.62 17.00
N ASP A 659 -13.47 -33.70 16.40
CA ASP A 659 -14.78 -33.84 17.06
C ASP A 659 -15.07 -32.78 18.15
N ARG A 660 -14.60 -31.55 17.94
CA ARG A 660 -14.82 -30.40 18.83
C ARG A 660 -15.73 -29.34 18.22
N SER A 661 -16.74 -29.74 17.45
CA SER A 661 -17.76 -28.82 16.90
C SER A 661 -18.52 -28.02 17.97
N ASN A 662 -18.54 -28.50 19.23
CA ASN A 662 -19.09 -27.77 20.38
C ASN A 662 -18.25 -26.56 20.83
N TRP A 663 -17.07 -26.37 20.24
CA TRP A 663 -16.20 -25.19 20.41
C TRP A 663 -16.33 -24.19 19.24
N VAL A 664 -17.19 -24.49 18.27
CA VAL A 664 -17.49 -23.62 17.13
C VAL A 664 -18.75 -22.79 17.43
N ALA A 665 -18.56 -21.50 17.65
CA ALA A 665 -19.62 -20.55 17.87
C ALA A 665 -20.42 -20.25 16.59
N GLN A 666 -21.72 -20.01 16.76
CA GLN A 666 -22.62 -19.59 15.68
C GLN A 666 -22.84 -18.07 15.66
N ASN A 667 -22.49 -17.38 16.75
CA ASN A 667 -22.63 -15.94 16.92
C ASN A 667 -21.77 -15.46 18.10
N GLU A 668 -21.73 -14.15 18.31
CA GLU A 668 -20.94 -13.49 19.37
C GLU A 668 -21.25 -14.06 20.77
N GLU A 669 -22.53 -14.22 21.11
CA GLU A 669 -22.93 -14.70 22.44
C GLU A 669 -22.43 -16.12 22.68
N ALA A 670 -22.63 -17.02 21.71
CA ALA A 670 -22.10 -18.39 21.79
C ALA A 670 -20.57 -18.41 21.90
N TYR A 671 -19.87 -17.52 21.19
CA TYR A 671 -18.41 -17.39 21.25
C TYR A 671 -17.96 -17.05 22.67
N ILE A 672 -18.59 -16.04 23.29
CA ILE A 672 -18.30 -15.64 24.68
C ILE A 672 -18.57 -16.81 25.63
N GLN A 673 -19.73 -17.46 25.55
CA GLN A 673 -20.08 -18.56 26.46
C GLN A 673 -19.13 -19.77 26.34
N ILE A 674 -18.72 -20.11 25.11
CA ILE A 674 -17.73 -21.17 24.88
C ILE A 674 -16.39 -20.77 25.50
N ALA A 675 -15.89 -19.55 25.23
CA ALA A 675 -14.62 -19.06 25.77
C ALA A 675 -14.58 -19.13 27.30
N ARG A 676 -15.65 -18.69 27.97
CA ARG A 676 -15.79 -18.73 29.43
C ARG A 676 -15.79 -20.16 29.97
N ARG A 677 -16.52 -21.07 29.31
CA ARG A 677 -16.54 -22.49 29.69
C ARG A 677 -15.14 -23.12 29.59
N LEU A 678 -14.41 -22.82 28.52
CA LEU A 678 -13.05 -23.32 28.32
C LEU A 678 -12.06 -22.74 29.33
N LEU A 679 -12.25 -21.49 29.78
CA LEU A 679 -11.37 -20.83 30.76
C LEU A 679 -11.35 -21.55 32.12
N VAL A 680 -12.46 -22.20 32.47
CA VAL A 680 -12.65 -22.95 33.73
C VAL A 680 -12.39 -24.46 33.54
N GLY A 681 -12.46 -24.96 32.31
CA GLY A 681 -12.31 -26.38 31.99
C GLY A 681 -10.86 -26.89 32.05
N GLY A 682 -10.70 -28.19 32.33
CA GLY A 682 -9.43 -28.93 32.27
C GLY A 682 -9.40 -29.92 31.11
N ASP A 683 -9.87 -29.51 29.93
CA ASP A 683 -10.03 -30.39 28.77
C ASP A 683 -8.68 -30.99 28.36
N VAL A 684 -8.56 -32.32 28.47
CA VAL A 684 -7.36 -33.05 28.03
C VAL A 684 -7.46 -33.31 26.54
N LEU A 685 -6.68 -32.56 25.75
CA LEU A 685 -6.74 -32.61 24.28
C LEU A 685 -6.05 -33.80 23.62
N LYS A 686 -5.30 -34.64 24.37
CA LYS A 686 -4.44 -35.67 23.78
C LYS A 686 -5.14 -36.56 22.75
N ALA A 687 -6.29 -37.13 23.11
CA ALA A 687 -7.05 -38.00 22.20
C ALA A 687 -7.69 -37.23 21.03
N ASP A 688 -7.97 -35.94 21.20
CA ASP A 688 -8.48 -35.10 20.12
C ASP A 688 -7.37 -34.75 19.11
N ILE A 689 -6.15 -34.49 19.60
CA ILE A 689 -4.98 -34.25 18.74
C ILE A 689 -4.58 -35.52 17.98
N ASP A 690 -4.68 -36.70 18.60
CA ASP A 690 -4.44 -37.96 17.88
C ASP A 690 -5.47 -38.19 16.76
N ARG A 691 -6.73 -37.80 16.97
CA ARG A 691 -7.74 -37.77 15.90
C ARG A 691 -7.38 -36.77 14.79
N LEU A 692 -6.97 -35.56 15.16
CA LEU A 692 -6.54 -34.54 14.22
C LEU A 692 -5.34 -35.00 13.37
N ARG A 693 -4.36 -35.67 13.99
CA ARG A 693 -3.19 -36.28 13.31
C ARG A 693 -3.59 -37.35 12.29
N GLY A 694 -4.69 -38.07 12.52
CA GLY A 694 -5.25 -39.02 11.57
C GLY A 694 -6.11 -38.39 10.46
N SER A 695 -6.48 -37.12 10.60
CA SER A 695 -7.32 -36.43 9.63
C SER A 695 -6.51 -35.87 8.44
N PRO A 696 -7.13 -35.64 7.27
CA PRO A 696 -6.48 -34.98 6.12
C PRO A 696 -5.93 -33.56 6.38
N ILE A 697 -6.17 -32.99 7.57
CA ILE A 697 -5.60 -31.68 7.94
C ILE A 697 -4.13 -31.81 8.38
N LEU A 698 -3.73 -32.95 8.94
CA LEU A 698 -2.35 -33.21 9.39
C LEU A 698 -1.73 -34.45 8.73
N ASN A 699 -2.56 -35.35 8.21
CA ASN A 699 -2.15 -36.56 7.52
C ASN A 699 -2.09 -36.30 6.01
N GLU A 700 -0.87 -36.24 5.50
CA GLU A 700 -0.60 -35.93 4.10
C GLU A 700 -1.07 -37.03 3.16
N ASP A 701 -0.83 -38.30 3.50
CA ASP A 701 -1.29 -39.44 2.68
C ASP A 701 -2.82 -39.42 2.50
N ALA A 702 -3.55 -39.10 3.56
CA ALA A 702 -5.01 -38.96 3.52
C ALA A 702 -5.44 -37.76 2.67
N PHE A 703 -4.73 -36.63 2.76
CA PHE A 703 -4.98 -35.45 1.94
C PHE A 703 -4.69 -35.69 0.45
N GLU A 704 -3.59 -36.36 0.13
CA GLU A 704 -3.18 -36.73 -1.22
C GLU A 704 -4.20 -37.67 -1.87
N ALA A 705 -4.69 -38.66 -1.12
CA ALA A 705 -5.74 -39.56 -1.59
C ALA A 705 -7.04 -38.79 -1.95
N GLU A 706 -7.42 -37.80 -1.14
CA GLU A 706 -8.58 -36.94 -1.44
C GLU A 706 -8.37 -36.01 -2.64
N LEU A 707 -7.14 -35.55 -2.89
CA LEU A 707 -6.78 -34.76 -4.07
C LEU A 707 -6.72 -35.57 -5.36
N GLY A 708 -6.70 -36.91 -5.25
CA GLY A 708 -6.72 -37.87 -6.36
C GLY A 708 -7.51 -37.40 -7.58
N GLY A 709 -8.81 -37.19 -7.38
CA GLY A 709 -9.75 -36.80 -8.44
C GLY A 709 -9.67 -35.32 -8.86
N VAL A 710 -9.08 -34.44 -8.05
CA VAL A 710 -8.83 -33.04 -8.45
C VAL A 710 -7.71 -33.00 -9.50
N VAL A 711 -6.63 -33.75 -9.29
CA VAL A 711 -5.52 -33.85 -10.25
C VAL A 711 -6.03 -34.38 -11.59
N GLU A 712 -6.81 -35.46 -11.56
CA GLU A 712 -7.42 -36.04 -12.76
C GLU A 712 -8.34 -35.03 -13.46
N GLY A 713 -9.21 -34.36 -12.70
CA GLY A 713 -10.12 -33.35 -13.24
C GLY A 713 -9.42 -32.15 -13.89
N LEU A 714 -8.29 -31.69 -13.33
CA LEU A 714 -7.49 -30.62 -13.94
C LEU A 714 -6.85 -31.07 -15.26
N MET A 715 -6.31 -32.28 -15.30
CA MET A 715 -5.71 -32.84 -16.52
C MET A 715 -6.77 -33.11 -17.60
N GLU A 716 -7.96 -33.55 -17.22
CA GLU A 716 -9.10 -33.68 -18.13
C GLU A 716 -9.52 -32.33 -18.71
N LEU A 717 -9.61 -31.29 -17.87
CA LEU A 717 -9.91 -29.94 -18.35
C LEU A 717 -8.85 -29.45 -19.36
N ALA A 718 -7.57 -29.65 -19.06
CA ALA A 718 -6.48 -29.26 -19.95
C ALA A 718 -6.51 -29.98 -21.30
N ARG A 719 -7.01 -31.23 -21.33
CA ARG A 719 -7.23 -32.02 -22.57
C ARG A 719 -8.50 -31.62 -23.30
N ALA A 720 -9.56 -31.28 -22.57
CA ALA A 720 -10.89 -31.01 -23.11
C ALA A 720 -11.01 -29.60 -23.70
N GLU A 721 -10.21 -28.63 -23.24
CA GLU A 721 -10.21 -27.29 -23.82
C GLU A 721 -9.76 -27.34 -25.29
N PRO A 722 -10.68 -27.11 -26.25
CA PRO A 722 -10.30 -26.88 -27.63
C PRO A 722 -9.49 -25.58 -27.65
N GLN A 723 -8.38 -25.58 -28.40
CA GLN A 723 -7.51 -24.42 -28.66
C GLN A 723 -8.18 -23.11 -28.29
N LEU A 724 -7.74 -22.44 -27.22
CA LEU A 724 -8.24 -21.14 -26.77
C LEU A 724 -8.45 -20.23 -27.98
N THR A 725 -9.68 -20.16 -28.46
CA THR A 725 -10.06 -19.31 -29.58
C THR A 725 -9.80 -17.90 -29.09
N LEU A 726 -8.84 -17.22 -29.73
CA LEU A 726 -8.55 -15.81 -29.50
C LEU A 726 -9.87 -15.03 -29.41
N PRO A 727 -10.08 -14.18 -28.37
CA PRO A 727 -11.25 -13.32 -28.35
C PRO A 727 -11.33 -12.54 -29.67
N SER A 728 -12.48 -12.67 -30.32
CA SER A 728 -12.73 -12.17 -31.68
C SER A 728 -12.35 -10.70 -31.83
N LYS A 729 -11.56 -10.42 -32.87
CA LYS A 729 -11.30 -9.13 -33.52
C LYS A 729 -12.18 -7.97 -33.02
N LYS A 730 -11.72 -7.24 -32.00
CA LYS A 730 -12.08 -5.84 -31.72
C LYS A 730 -11.13 -5.18 -30.71
N SER A 731 -9.83 -5.44 -30.86
CA SER A 731 -8.76 -4.53 -30.42
C SER A 731 -7.55 -4.88 -31.27
N GLY A 732 -6.81 -3.86 -31.73
CA GLY A 732 -5.67 -4.03 -32.63
C GLY A 732 -4.50 -4.75 -31.94
N ARG A 733 -4.60 -6.07 -31.80
CA ARG A 733 -3.51 -6.94 -31.37
C ARG A 733 -2.54 -7.18 -32.52
N SER A 734 -1.25 -6.94 -32.27
CA SER A 734 -0.16 -7.61 -32.99
C SER A 734 -0.02 -9.03 -32.42
N GLU A 735 -0.17 -10.05 -33.26
CA GLU A 735 0.07 -11.44 -32.87
C GLU A 735 1.58 -11.66 -32.66
N VAL A 736 1.99 -12.12 -31.48
CA VAL A 736 3.36 -12.61 -31.23
C VAL A 736 3.35 -14.10 -31.53
N ALA A 737 3.74 -14.47 -32.76
CA ALA A 737 4.10 -15.84 -33.08
C ALA A 737 5.32 -16.25 -32.25
N ILE A 738 5.26 -17.42 -31.60
CA ILE A 738 6.46 -18.10 -31.11
C ILE A 738 7.28 -18.43 -32.36
N GLN A 739 8.36 -17.68 -32.58
CA GLN A 739 9.35 -18.05 -33.58
C GLN A 739 10.05 -19.31 -33.10
N SER A 740 9.94 -20.38 -33.89
CA SER A 740 10.76 -21.57 -33.74
C SER A 740 12.24 -21.22 -33.92
N GLU A 741 13.04 -21.78 -33.05
CA GLU A 741 14.50 -21.74 -32.98
C GLU A 741 15.15 -22.00 -34.33
N GLU A 742 15.91 -21.02 -34.81
CA GLU A 742 17.18 -21.17 -35.54
C GLU A 742 17.79 -19.74 -35.55
N ASP A 743 18.96 -19.55 -34.92
CA ASP A 743 19.76 -18.30 -34.81
C ASP A 743 19.62 -17.36 -33.58
N SER A 744 19.48 -17.86 -32.34
CA SER A 744 19.77 -17.00 -31.17
C SER A 744 20.72 -17.65 -30.16
N ASP A 745 22.01 -17.37 -30.32
CA ASP A 745 22.96 -17.37 -29.19
C ASP A 745 22.49 -16.32 -28.17
N TYR A 746 22.29 -16.76 -26.94
CA TYR A 746 21.81 -15.98 -25.80
C TYR A 746 22.86 -14.97 -25.33
N SER A 747 22.96 -13.82 -26.01
CA SER A 747 23.96 -12.80 -25.66
C SER A 747 23.40 -11.40 -25.43
N PHE A 748 22.19 -11.09 -25.94
CA PHE A 748 21.59 -9.75 -25.82
C PHE A 748 20.57 -9.68 -24.68
N ASP A 749 20.66 -8.62 -23.86
CA ASP A 749 19.94 -8.43 -22.60
C ASP A 749 18.67 -7.56 -22.74
N GLY A 750 18.27 -7.18 -23.95
CA GLY A 750 17.13 -6.31 -24.22
C GLY A 750 16.24 -6.74 -25.40
N LEU A 751 15.36 -5.84 -25.85
CA LEU A 751 14.44 -6.03 -26.97
C LEU A 751 14.51 -4.84 -27.93
N TRP A 752 14.23 -5.05 -29.21
CA TRP A 752 14.10 -3.95 -30.18
C TRP A 752 12.70 -3.91 -30.80
N ARG A 753 12.26 -2.73 -31.24
CA ARG A 753 10.94 -2.49 -31.84
C ARG A 753 11.02 -1.49 -32.98
N PHE A 754 10.16 -1.65 -33.98
CA PHE A 754 9.95 -0.63 -35.01
C PHE A 754 9.36 0.64 -34.40
N GLY A 755 9.93 1.78 -34.75
CA GLY A 755 9.42 3.12 -34.50
C GLY A 755 8.68 3.67 -35.73
N THR A 756 8.93 4.93 -36.04
CA THR A 756 8.34 5.64 -37.19
C THR A 756 9.10 5.40 -38.50
N GLY A 757 8.49 5.71 -39.65
CA GLY A 757 9.14 5.58 -40.96
C GLY A 757 9.14 4.15 -41.54
N PHE A 758 8.22 3.30 -41.07
CA PHE A 758 7.90 2.00 -41.65
C PHE A 758 6.45 1.98 -42.10
N SER A 759 6.23 1.49 -43.33
CA SER A 759 4.93 1.22 -43.91
C SER A 759 4.13 0.15 -43.14
N PHE A 760 2.87 -0.02 -43.53
CA PHE A 760 2.04 -1.11 -43.04
C PHE A 760 2.65 -2.48 -43.42
N GLU A 761 2.30 -3.48 -42.63
CA GLU A 761 2.79 -4.84 -42.83
C GLU A 761 2.19 -5.48 -44.09
N GLU A 762 3.05 -6.01 -44.94
CA GLU A 762 2.70 -6.71 -46.18
C GLU A 762 2.83 -8.23 -46.00
N ALA A 763 2.02 -8.99 -46.74
CA ALA A 763 2.02 -10.44 -46.69
C ALA A 763 3.34 -11.03 -47.22
N PRO A 764 3.79 -12.20 -46.75
CA PRO A 764 4.99 -12.86 -47.24
C PRO A 764 4.99 -13.03 -48.78
N VAL A 765 6.16 -12.96 -49.40
CA VAL A 765 6.37 -13.24 -50.83
C VAL A 765 7.42 -14.36 -50.97
N PRO A 766 7.00 -15.64 -50.85
CA PRO A 766 7.93 -16.78 -50.84
C PRO A 766 8.77 -16.91 -52.10
N ASP A 767 8.25 -16.48 -53.26
CA ASP A 767 8.92 -16.57 -54.56
C ASP A 767 10.24 -15.78 -54.62
N ILE A 768 10.39 -14.74 -53.79
CA ILE A 768 11.62 -13.97 -53.63
C ILE A 768 12.30 -14.19 -52.27
N GLY A 769 11.93 -15.28 -51.59
CA GLY A 769 12.53 -15.69 -50.31
C GLY A 769 12.06 -14.90 -49.09
N ILE A 770 10.99 -14.11 -49.19
CA ILE A 770 10.37 -13.43 -48.04
C ILE A 770 9.29 -14.34 -47.48
N THR A 771 9.63 -15.11 -46.44
CA THR A 771 8.76 -16.15 -45.88
C THR A 771 7.91 -15.70 -44.70
N LYS A 772 8.09 -14.46 -44.23
CA LYS A 772 7.36 -13.84 -43.12
C LYS A 772 6.78 -12.48 -43.54
N PRO A 773 5.73 -11.96 -42.87
CA PRO A 773 5.24 -10.61 -43.12
C PRO A 773 6.36 -9.58 -42.93
N TYR A 774 6.36 -8.52 -43.74
CA TYR A 774 7.46 -7.56 -43.79
C TYR A 774 6.95 -6.12 -43.91
N ARG A 775 7.84 -5.14 -43.69
CA ARG A 775 7.55 -3.71 -43.83
C ARG A 775 8.61 -3.04 -44.68
N TRP A 776 8.18 -2.17 -45.58
CA TRP A 776 9.08 -1.21 -46.22
C TRP A 776 9.35 -0.04 -45.30
N THR A 777 10.55 0.54 -45.38
CA THR A 777 10.77 1.91 -44.92
C THR A 777 10.04 2.89 -45.81
N ASP A 778 9.23 3.76 -45.23
CA ASP A 778 8.54 4.84 -45.94
C ASP A 778 9.17 6.21 -45.63
N GLY A 779 9.52 6.97 -46.68
CA GLY A 779 10.05 8.33 -46.53
C GLY A 779 11.56 8.44 -46.26
N ARG A 780 11.99 9.52 -45.60
CA ARG A 780 13.41 9.96 -45.52
C ARG A 780 14.22 9.34 -44.38
N SER A 781 13.59 8.78 -43.37
CA SER A 781 14.26 8.07 -42.28
C SER A 781 13.28 7.11 -41.58
N ALA A 782 13.81 6.01 -41.04
CA ALA A 782 13.07 5.01 -40.30
C ALA A 782 13.74 4.78 -38.94
N SER A 783 12.98 4.74 -37.86
CA SER A 783 13.51 4.63 -36.49
C SER A 783 13.22 3.28 -35.85
N ILE A 784 14.18 2.77 -35.09
CA ILE A 784 14.08 1.54 -34.30
C ILE A 784 14.47 1.90 -32.87
N THR A 785 13.70 1.43 -31.90
CA THR A 785 14.06 1.61 -30.49
C THR A 785 14.58 0.29 -29.94
N VAL A 786 15.68 0.35 -29.21
CA VAL A 786 16.32 -0.80 -28.58
C VAL A 786 16.48 -0.58 -27.09
N SER A 787 15.87 -1.44 -26.27
CA SER A 787 16.11 -1.43 -24.83
C SER A 787 17.41 -2.14 -24.49
N SER A 788 18.17 -1.60 -23.53
CA SER A 788 19.36 -2.24 -22.95
C SER A 788 19.29 -2.15 -21.42
N SER A 789 19.66 -3.23 -20.74
CA SER A 789 19.69 -3.29 -19.27
C SER A 789 21.07 -2.98 -18.69
N VAL A 790 22.06 -2.73 -19.55
CA VAL A 790 23.42 -2.34 -19.19
C VAL A 790 23.90 -1.19 -20.08
N ILE A 791 24.91 -0.46 -19.59
CA ILE A 791 25.67 0.50 -20.41
C ILE A 791 26.83 -0.29 -21.03
N ALA A 792 26.90 -0.36 -22.36
CA ALA A 792 27.95 -1.11 -23.06
C ALA A 792 28.08 -0.67 -24.53
N ASN A 793 29.29 -0.69 -25.07
CA ASN A 793 29.48 -0.67 -26.51
C ASN A 793 29.16 -2.06 -27.06
N ARG A 794 28.37 -2.13 -28.14
CA ARG A 794 27.98 -3.39 -28.76
C ARG A 794 27.98 -3.32 -30.28
N THR A 795 28.25 -4.46 -30.89
CA THR A 795 28.07 -4.64 -32.33
C THR A 795 26.60 -4.89 -32.65
N VAL A 796 26.04 -4.07 -33.54
CA VAL A 796 24.67 -4.19 -34.05
C VAL A 796 24.74 -4.60 -35.53
N ARG A 797 24.00 -5.66 -35.89
CA ARG A 797 23.86 -6.16 -37.26
C ARG A 797 22.40 -6.04 -37.71
N LEU A 798 22.17 -5.29 -38.78
CA LEU A 798 20.87 -5.11 -39.40
C LEU A 798 20.80 -5.97 -40.66
N ARG A 799 19.81 -6.86 -40.75
CA ARG A 799 19.50 -7.64 -41.94
C ARG A 799 18.43 -6.94 -42.75
N LEU A 800 18.69 -6.69 -44.02
CA LEU A 800 17.79 -5.93 -44.88
C LEU A 800 17.85 -6.37 -46.34
N ARG A 801 16.86 -5.93 -47.11
CA ARG A 801 16.74 -6.13 -48.56
C ARG A 801 16.40 -4.82 -49.23
N THR A 802 16.85 -4.61 -50.46
CA THR A 802 16.45 -3.45 -51.27
C THR A 802 16.43 -3.83 -52.74
N PHE A 803 15.56 -3.18 -53.52
CA PHE A 803 15.57 -3.23 -54.99
C PHE A 803 16.36 -2.07 -55.60
N VAL A 804 16.79 -1.11 -54.78
CA VAL A 804 17.48 0.10 -55.24
C VAL A 804 18.96 -0.21 -55.41
N LEU A 805 19.43 -0.17 -56.66
CA LEU A 805 20.81 -0.51 -57.00
C LEU A 805 21.78 0.54 -56.46
N GLY A 806 22.73 0.12 -55.62
CA GLY A 806 23.72 1.03 -55.05
C GLY A 806 23.23 1.81 -53.82
N GLN A 807 22.10 1.40 -53.23
CA GLN A 807 21.53 2.03 -52.04
C GLN A 807 22.50 1.99 -50.86
N SER A 808 22.82 3.14 -50.27
CA SER A 808 23.51 3.24 -48.98
C SER A 808 22.55 3.66 -47.88
N ILE A 809 22.73 3.14 -46.67
CA ILE A 809 21.92 3.48 -45.49
C ILE A 809 22.80 4.19 -44.47
N GLY A 810 22.44 5.41 -44.12
CA GLY A 810 23.03 6.17 -43.03
C GLY A 810 22.46 5.68 -41.71
N VAL A 811 23.30 5.56 -40.70
CA VAL A 811 22.93 5.02 -39.39
C VAL A 811 23.25 6.05 -38.32
N THR A 812 22.21 6.53 -37.63
CA THR A 812 22.33 7.41 -36.47
C THR A 812 21.96 6.62 -35.22
N PHE A 813 22.76 6.71 -34.15
CA PHE A 813 22.51 6.05 -32.88
C PHE A 813 22.49 7.09 -31.76
N ASN A 814 21.39 7.17 -31.01
CA ASN A 814 21.14 8.17 -29.96
C ASN A 814 21.38 9.63 -30.42
N GLY A 815 21.04 9.93 -31.69
CA GLY A 815 21.18 11.27 -32.29
C GLY A 815 22.54 11.55 -32.92
N GLU A 816 23.51 10.64 -32.86
CA GLU A 816 24.83 10.78 -33.48
C GLU A 816 24.96 9.90 -34.73
N LEU A 817 25.43 10.47 -35.85
CA LEU A 817 25.66 9.73 -37.08
C LEU A 817 26.89 8.82 -36.92
N ILE A 818 26.66 7.51 -36.88
CA ILE A 818 27.71 6.49 -36.74
C ILE A 818 28.41 6.23 -38.08
N GLY A 819 27.70 6.34 -39.19
CA GLY A 819 28.26 6.22 -40.53
C GLY A 819 27.27 5.78 -41.59
N TRP A 820 27.77 5.59 -42.81
CA TRP A 820 27.00 5.10 -43.95
C TRP A 820 27.45 3.69 -44.33
N SER A 821 26.50 2.85 -44.72
CA SER A 821 26.82 1.53 -45.26
C SER A 821 27.50 1.60 -46.61
N ILE A 822 28.27 0.57 -46.92
CA ILE A 822 28.66 0.29 -48.32
C ILE A 822 27.39 0.17 -49.19
N PRO A 823 27.47 0.58 -50.48
CA PRO A 823 26.35 0.45 -51.42
C PRO A 823 25.85 -1.00 -51.49
N LEU A 824 24.55 -1.16 -51.30
CA LEU A 824 23.86 -2.44 -51.31
C LEU A 824 23.51 -2.86 -52.74
N VAL A 825 23.43 -4.17 -52.93
CA VAL A 825 22.93 -4.79 -54.17
C VAL A 825 21.42 -4.60 -54.24
N GLY A 826 20.91 -4.06 -55.35
CA GLY A 826 19.48 -3.87 -55.59
C GLY A 826 18.80 -5.17 -56.04
N ASP A 827 18.72 -6.16 -55.16
CA ASP A 827 18.07 -7.44 -55.41
C ASP A 827 17.24 -7.88 -54.18
N LEU A 828 15.92 -7.91 -54.33
CA LEU A 828 15.01 -8.32 -53.26
C LEU A 828 15.09 -9.81 -52.91
N SER A 829 15.69 -10.65 -53.76
CA SER A 829 15.93 -12.05 -53.42
C SER A 829 17.11 -12.23 -52.46
N GLN A 830 17.95 -11.22 -52.27
CA GLN A 830 19.16 -11.28 -51.45
C GLN A 830 19.01 -10.52 -50.13
N VAL A 831 19.32 -11.19 -49.02
CA VAL A 831 19.47 -10.56 -47.70
C VAL A 831 20.89 -10.05 -47.56
N GLN A 832 21.02 -8.78 -47.18
CA GLN A 832 22.29 -8.12 -46.90
C GLN A 832 22.35 -7.67 -45.45
N SER A 833 23.56 -7.61 -44.89
CA SER A 833 23.79 -7.23 -43.50
C SER A 833 24.62 -5.97 -43.41
N ILE A 834 24.13 -4.97 -42.68
CA ILE A 834 24.92 -3.78 -42.29
C ILE A 834 25.33 -3.95 -40.83
N THR A 835 26.60 -3.70 -40.52
CA THR A 835 27.13 -3.84 -39.16
C THR A 835 27.76 -2.53 -38.70
N PHE A 836 27.48 -2.12 -37.47
CA PHE A 836 28.10 -0.95 -36.84
C PHE A 836 28.25 -1.19 -35.33
N ARG A 837 28.99 -0.31 -34.64
CA ARG A 837 29.09 -0.31 -33.17
C ARG A 837 28.25 0.83 -32.59
N GLY A 838 27.49 0.53 -31.55
CA GLY A 838 26.66 1.50 -30.84
C GLY A 838 26.99 1.53 -29.35
N ASP A 839 27.04 2.72 -28.76
CA ASP A 839 27.19 2.92 -27.32
C ASP A 839 25.82 2.88 -26.64
N PHE A 840 25.43 1.69 -26.18
CA PHE A 840 24.16 1.47 -25.51
C PHE A 840 24.17 2.12 -24.13
N ARG A 841 23.16 2.94 -23.87
CA ARG A 841 22.80 3.49 -22.57
C ARG A 841 21.79 2.57 -21.89
N TYR A 842 21.68 2.66 -20.57
CA TYR A 842 20.62 1.99 -19.82
C TYR A 842 19.25 2.55 -20.25
N GLY A 843 18.28 1.66 -20.48
CA GLY A 843 16.95 2.02 -20.96
C GLY A 843 16.84 2.02 -22.49
N GLN A 844 16.06 2.95 -23.05
CA GLN A 844 15.77 2.99 -24.50
C GLN A 844 16.88 3.71 -25.27
N ASN A 845 17.35 3.08 -26.35
CA ASN A 845 18.32 3.62 -27.30
C ASN A 845 17.63 3.78 -28.65
N LEU A 846 17.81 4.93 -29.29
CA LEU A 846 17.19 5.23 -30.57
C LEU A 846 18.18 4.99 -31.72
N LEU A 847 17.77 4.19 -32.69
CA LEU A 847 18.51 3.93 -33.92
C LEU A 847 17.70 4.45 -35.10
N GLU A 848 18.22 5.45 -35.83
CA GLU A 848 17.60 5.96 -37.05
C GLU A 848 18.38 5.51 -38.28
N LEU A 849 17.65 5.03 -39.28
CA LEU A 849 18.15 4.55 -40.55
C LEU A 849 17.70 5.51 -41.66
N VAL A 850 18.66 6.08 -42.37
CA VAL A 850 18.44 7.11 -43.38
C VAL A 850 18.83 6.54 -44.75
N PRO A 851 17.86 6.18 -45.61
CA PRO A 851 18.18 5.75 -46.97
C PRO A 851 18.77 6.91 -47.79
N ALA A 852 19.81 6.64 -48.59
CA ALA A 852 20.38 7.62 -49.54
C ALA A 852 19.38 8.00 -50.63
N GLU A 853 18.65 7.02 -51.15
CA GLU A 853 17.61 7.20 -52.17
C GLU A 853 16.32 6.48 -51.78
N THR A 854 15.19 6.95 -52.34
CA THR A 854 13.86 6.36 -52.19
C THR A 854 13.17 6.38 -53.54
N HIS A 855 12.41 5.34 -53.87
CA HIS A 855 11.69 5.20 -55.14
C HIS A 855 10.18 5.14 -54.93
N LEU A 856 9.42 5.79 -55.80
CA LEU A 856 7.97 5.72 -55.78
C LEU A 856 7.50 4.41 -56.42
N ASP A 857 6.66 3.66 -55.71
CA ASP A 857 5.94 2.53 -56.28
C ASP A 857 4.75 3.00 -57.14
N SER A 858 4.09 2.05 -57.82
CA SER A 858 2.92 2.34 -58.67
C SER A 858 1.72 2.92 -57.90
N GLY A 859 1.69 2.80 -56.58
CA GLY A 859 0.70 3.39 -55.68
C GLY A 859 1.12 4.75 -55.12
N GLY A 860 2.27 5.29 -55.52
CA GLY A 860 2.80 6.57 -55.05
C GLY A 860 3.49 6.51 -53.67
N ARG A 861 3.79 5.31 -53.14
CA ARG A 861 4.52 5.16 -51.87
C ARG A 861 6.02 5.26 -52.12
N SER A 862 6.73 6.02 -51.29
CA SER A 862 8.18 6.20 -51.38
C SER A 862 8.88 5.10 -50.58
N LEU A 863 9.36 4.07 -51.27
CA LEU A 863 9.98 2.87 -50.69
C LEU A 863 11.49 2.89 -50.89
N ALA A 864 12.25 2.38 -49.92
CA ALA A 864 13.71 2.25 -50.04
C ALA A 864 14.21 0.82 -49.74
N PHE A 865 14.01 0.33 -48.53
CA PHE A 865 14.46 -1.01 -48.14
C PHE A 865 13.50 -1.69 -47.15
N ILE A 866 13.69 -2.99 -46.95
CA ILE A 866 12.98 -3.81 -45.97
C ILE A 866 13.98 -4.17 -44.88
N LEU A 867 13.62 -3.96 -43.62
CA LEU A 867 14.39 -4.47 -42.48
C LEU A 867 13.82 -5.82 -42.04
N GLU A 868 14.59 -6.89 -42.19
CA GLU A 868 14.18 -8.25 -41.82
C GLU A 868 14.53 -8.62 -40.37
N GLY A 869 15.55 -7.99 -39.80
CA GLY A 869 15.94 -8.29 -38.44
C GLY A 869 17.08 -7.43 -37.91
N VAL A 870 17.16 -7.36 -36.60
CA VAL A 870 18.24 -6.69 -35.86
C VAL A 870 18.84 -7.73 -34.91
N ARG A 871 20.15 -7.95 -35.03
CA ARG A 871 20.94 -8.77 -34.11
C ARG A 871 21.92 -7.87 -33.38
N ILE A 872 22.00 -8.03 -32.06
CA ILE A 872 22.90 -7.25 -31.22
C ILE A 872 23.74 -8.25 -30.42
N ASP A 873 25.04 -8.05 -30.41
CA ASP A 873 25.94 -8.95 -29.70
C ASP A 873 25.86 -8.73 -28.18
N ALA A 874 26.40 -9.68 -27.41
CA ALA A 874 26.70 -9.43 -25.99
C ALA A 874 27.58 -8.19 -25.84
N ALA A 875 27.57 -7.61 -24.64
CA ALA A 875 28.57 -6.62 -24.28
C ALA A 875 29.95 -7.22 -24.56
N ASP A 876 30.79 -6.51 -25.32
CA ASP A 876 32.13 -6.97 -25.61
C ASP A 876 32.88 -7.26 -24.30
N PRO A 877 33.59 -8.40 -24.17
CA PRO A 877 34.38 -8.71 -22.98
C PRO A 877 35.68 -7.89 -22.89
N GLY A 878 35.62 -6.58 -23.10
CA GLY A 878 36.76 -5.70 -22.89
C GLY A 878 36.41 -4.21 -22.98
N PRO A 879 37.28 -3.35 -22.43
CA PRO A 879 37.54 -3.36 -21.00
C PRO A 879 36.20 -3.12 -20.28
N SER A 880 35.93 -3.93 -19.27
CA SER A 880 35.18 -3.47 -18.11
C SER A 880 35.50 -1.99 -17.87
N ILE A 881 34.49 -1.17 -17.62
CA ILE A 881 34.79 0.04 -16.85
C ILE A 881 34.97 -0.46 -15.42
N ASP A 882 36.10 -1.17 -15.21
CA ASP A 882 36.48 -1.77 -13.95
C ASP A 882 36.55 -0.63 -12.94
N GLY A 883 35.66 -0.76 -11.97
CA GLY A 883 35.66 0.05 -10.79
C GLY A 883 34.32 0.64 -10.42
N TYR A 884 33.38 0.85 -11.35
CA TYR A 884 32.09 1.43 -10.95
C TYR A 884 31.30 0.49 -10.06
N ALA A 885 31.22 0.83 -8.77
CA ALA A 885 30.48 0.05 -7.80
C ALA A 885 29.01 0.47 -7.76
N ARG A 886 28.13 -0.53 -7.64
CA ARG A 886 26.71 -0.27 -7.35
C ARG A 886 26.57 0.09 -5.89
N TRP A 887 25.73 1.09 -5.61
CA TRP A 887 25.46 1.49 -4.23
C TRP A 887 23.97 1.69 -3.96
N THR A 888 23.56 1.33 -2.76
CA THR A 888 22.18 1.39 -2.26
C THR A 888 22.16 2.29 -1.04
N VAL A 889 21.28 3.28 -1.02
CA VAL A 889 21.14 4.14 0.16
C VAL A 889 20.42 3.42 1.27
N LEU A 890 20.97 3.51 2.48
CA LEU A 890 20.37 2.99 3.70
C LEU A 890 19.61 4.09 4.43
N SER A 891 20.23 5.26 4.61
CA SER A 891 19.62 6.40 5.33
C SER A 891 20.32 7.73 5.03
N GLY A 892 19.67 8.85 5.32
CA GLY A 892 20.34 10.17 5.29
C GLY A 892 20.50 10.76 3.90
N PHE A 893 19.63 10.46 2.92
CA PHE A 893 19.61 11.15 1.63
C PHE A 893 18.23 11.73 1.36
N HIS A 894 18.23 12.86 0.69
CA HIS A 894 17.03 13.51 0.17
C HIS A 894 16.40 12.71 -1.00
N ASP A 895 15.16 13.06 -1.34
CA ASP A 895 14.47 12.52 -2.53
C ASP A 895 15.22 12.87 -3.82
N TRP A 896 14.94 12.11 -4.88
CA TRP A 896 15.52 12.33 -6.20
C TRP A 896 15.05 13.66 -6.81
N GLU A 897 16.01 14.44 -7.28
CA GLU A 897 15.82 15.69 -7.99
C GLU A 897 16.17 15.51 -9.47
N ASN A 898 15.41 16.18 -10.34
CA ASN A 898 15.68 16.20 -11.76
C ASN A 898 16.94 17.04 -12.05
N PRO A 899 17.76 16.66 -13.03
CA PRO A 899 18.94 17.43 -13.40
C PRO A 899 18.58 18.86 -13.83
N PRO A 900 19.42 19.86 -13.52
CA PRO A 900 19.20 21.24 -13.93
C PRO A 900 19.27 21.40 -15.46
N HIS A 901 18.48 22.34 -15.98
CA HIS A 901 18.28 22.55 -17.43
C HIS A 901 19.51 23.03 -18.19
N ASP A 902 20.56 23.47 -17.49
CA ASP A 902 21.84 23.95 -18.03
C ASP A 902 22.81 22.82 -18.41
N GLY A 903 22.46 21.55 -18.12
CA GLY A 903 23.02 20.38 -18.79
C GLY A 903 24.39 19.91 -18.28
N TRP A 904 24.94 20.51 -17.22
CA TRP A 904 26.19 20.03 -16.61
C TRP A 904 26.03 18.74 -15.82
N LEU A 905 24.79 18.33 -15.52
CA LEU A 905 24.44 17.06 -14.88
C LEU A 905 23.42 16.31 -15.73
N ALA A 906 23.73 15.07 -16.12
CA ALA A 906 22.96 14.32 -17.12
C ALA A 906 21.90 13.36 -16.55
N HIS A 907 21.83 13.20 -15.22
CA HIS A 907 20.98 12.20 -14.56
C HIS A 907 20.31 12.80 -13.32
N PRO A 908 19.16 12.25 -12.88
CA PRO A 908 18.60 12.58 -11.57
C PRO A 908 19.60 12.33 -10.46
N PHE A 909 19.56 13.17 -9.43
CA PHE A 909 20.52 13.15 -8.34
C PHE A 909 19.81 13.34 -7.00
N ARG A 910 20.54 13.18 -5.90
CA ARG A 910 20.02 13.44 -4.56
C ARG A 910 21.13 13.97 -3.67
N TRP A 911 20.77 14.83 -2.74
CA TRP A 911 21.68 15.40 -1.76
C TRP A 911 21.82 14.48 -0.54
N THR A 912 23.02 14.43 0.04
CA THR A 912 23.18 13.90 1.40
C THR A 912 22.48 14.82 2.40
N MET A 913 21.93 14.25 3.47
CA MET A 913 21.37 14.96 4.62
C MET A 913 22.45 15.09 5.71
N PRO A 914 22.94 16.29 6.01
CA PRO A 914 23.88 16.50 7.12
C PRO A 914 23.23 16.18 8.48
N PRO A 915 24.01 15.78 9.50
CA PRO A 915 25.47 15.65 9.48
C PRO A 915 25.96 14.31 8.92
N GLU A 916 25.07 13.31 8.74
CA GLU A 916 25.43 11.92 8.45
C GLU A 916 24.51 11.26 7.43
N SER A 917 25.11 10.51 6.50
CA SER A 917 24.39 9.76 5.46
C SER A 917 25.04 8.41 5.23
N THR A 918 24.24 7.35 5.07
CA THR A 918 24.75 5.97 5.04
C THR A 918 24.28 5.25 3.79
N PHE A 919 25.20 4.53 3.14
CA PHE A 919 24.89 3.71 1.99
C PHE A 919 25.76 2.44 1.95
N GLU A 920 25.25 1.40 1.32
CA GLU A 920 25.96 0.16 1.02
C GLU A 920 26.55 0.25 -0.39
N VAL A 921 27.79 -0.17 -0.60
CA VAL A 921 28.43 -0.27 -1.90
C VAL A 921 28.90 -1.70 -2.15
N VAL A 922 28.70 -2.20 -3.36
CA VAL A 922 29.12 -3.54 -3.77
C VAL A 922 30.35 -3.42 -4.68
N ASN A 923 31.50 -3.84 -4.17
CA ASN A 923 32.74 -3.95 -4.94
C ASN A 923 32.75 -5.28 -5.70
N HIS A 924 32.89 -5.20 -7.03
CA HIS A 924 33.05 -6.37 -7.90
C HIS A 924 34.50 -6.58 -8.35
N VAL A 925 35.41 -5.64 -8.03
CA VAL A 925 36.82 -5.72 -8.37
C VAL A 925 37.55 -6.52 -7.30
N GLN A 926 38.18 -7.62 -7.70
CA GLN A 926 38.97 -8.45 -6.82
C GLN A 926 40.33 -7.79 -6.57
N ASP A 927 40.77 -7.74 -5.31
CA ASP A 927 42.06 -7.15 -4.88
C ASP A 927 42.25 -5.67 -5.24
N ALA A 928 41.16 -4.89 -5.25
CA ALA A 928 41.22 -3.44 -5.46
C ALA A 928 42.08 -2.80 -4.36
N THR A 929 42.94 -1.86 -4.75
CA THR A 929 43.87 -1.18 -3.83
C THR A 929 43.43 0.24 -3.49
N ARG A 930 42.39 0.71 -4.18
CA ARG A 930 41.89 2.07 -4.04
C ARG A 930 40.39 2.11 -4.24
N MET A 931 39.71 2.94 -3.45
CA MET A 931 38.33 3.37 -3.68
C MET A 931 38.29 4.90 -3.82
N THR A 932 37.65 5.39 -4.88
CA THR A 932 37.45 6.82 -5.16
C THR A 932 35.96 7.15 -5.13
N ILE A 933 35.54 8.03 -4.22
CA ILE A 933 34.20 8.61 -4.20
C ILE A 933 34.27 9.96 -4.92
N VAL A 934 33.56 10.07 -6.03
CA VAL A 934 33.43 11.32 -6.81
C VAL A 934 32.14 12.01 -6.39
N TYR A 935 32.26 13.25 -5.93
CA TYR A 935 31.15 14.04 -5.40
C TYR A 935 31.19 15.48 -5.89
N ARG A 936 30.09 16.21 -5.69
CA ARG A 936 29.97 17.64 -6.00
C ARG A 936 29.39 18.38 -4.81
N SER A 937 29.80 19.64 -4.65
CA SER A 937 29.37 20.50 -3.56
C SER A 937 29.21 21.94 -4.01
N ALA A 938 28.13 22.57 -3.55
CA ALA A 938 27.87 24.00 -3.69
C ALA A 938 28.61 24.86 -2.63
N VAL A 939 29.34 24.23 -1.71
CA VAL A 939 29.96 24.86 -0.53
C VAL A 939 31.48 24.94 -0.71
N PRO A 940 32.04 26.15 -0.88
CA PRO A 940 33.48 26.32 -0.93
C PRO A 940 34.14 25.88 0.39
N GLY A 941 35.20 25.07 0.29
CA GLY A 941 35.97 24.57 1.43
C GLY A 941 35.33 23.39 2.17
N GLN A 942 34.21 22.84 1.72
CA GLN A 942 33.59 21.67 2.35
C GLN A 942 34.49 20.44 2.23
N VAL A 943 34.71 19.79 3.37
CA VAL A 943 35.42 18.51 3.50
C VAL A 943 34.37 17.41 3.63
N LEU A 944 34.51 16.37 2.80
CA LEU A 944 33.72 15.14 2.90
C LEU A 944 34.54 14.09 3.63
N THR A 945 34.03 13.55 4.73
CA THR A 945 34.65 12.44 5.45
C THR A 945 33.87 11.16 5.19
N ALA A 946 34.54 10.07 4.83
CA ALA A 946 33.94 8.73 4.75
C ALA A 946 34.45 7.85 5.89
N LEU A 947 33.51 7.21 6.57
CA LEU A 947 33.73 6.19 7.59
C LEU A 947 33.32 4.84 7.00
N LEU A 948 34.29 3.93 6.91
CA LEU A 948 34.08 2.57 6.45
C LEU A 948 34.13 1.64 7.65
N GLU A 949 33.09 0.84 7.83
CA GLU A 949 33.02 -0.18 8.88
C GLU A 949 34.24 -1.11 8.78
N ASP A 950 34.91 -1.35 9.92
CA ASP A 950 36.15 -2.15 10.05
C ASP A 950 37.43 -1.64 9.34
N VAL A 951 37.39 -0.53 8.59
CA VAL A 951 38.55 0.03 7.88
C VAL A 951 39.07 1.33 8.51
N GLY A 952 38.18 2.28 8.83
CA GLY A 952 38.56 3.57 9.44
C GLY A 952 37.90 4.79 8.82
N SER A 953 38.41 5.98 9.17
CA SER A 953 37.91 7.29 8.74
C SER A 953 38.86 7.96 7.75
N PHE A 954 38.34 8.53 6.67
CA PHE A 954 39.13 9.15 5.60
C PHE A 954 38.55 10.50 5.20
N ASP A 955 39.39 11.52 5.15
CA ASP A 955 38.99 12.90 4.81
C ASP A 955 39.32 13.25 3.35
N GLY A 956 38.39 13.94 2.71
CA GLY A 956 38.50 14.38 1.32
C GLY A 956 39.25 15.68 1.17
N VAL A 957 39.68 15.99 -0.05
CA VAL A 957 40.29 17.29 -0.35
C VAL A 957 39.20 18.38 -0.30
N PRO A 958 39.45 19.55 0.33
CA PRO A 958 38.48 20.64 0.37
C PRO A 958 37.99 21.03 -1.03
N HIS A 959 36.67 21.05 -1.24
CA HIS A 959 36.07 21.35 -2.54
C HIS A 959 36.11 22.85 -2.87
N SER A 960 36.24 23.24 -4.14
CA SER A 960 36.27 24.65 -4.56
C SER A 960 34.89 25.34 -4.47
N GLY A 961 33.81 24.57 -4.33
CA GLY A 961 32.42 25.05 -4.19
C GLY A 961 31.69 25.27 -5.51
N ASP A 962 32.32 24.94 -6.64
CA ASP A 962 31.72 25.02 -7.97
C ASP A 962 31.05 23.68 -8.34
N LEU A 963 29.72 23.66 -8.47
CA LEU A 963 28.96 22.46 -8.82
C LEU A 963 29.34 21.89 -10.19
N ALA A 964 29.91 22.69 -11.10
CA ALA A 964 30.42 22.17 -12.37
C ALA A 964 31.73 21.36 -12.21
N GLN A 965 32.41 21.47 -11.07
CA GLN A 965 33.67 20.76 -10.79
C GLN A 965 33.44 19.48 -9.97
N GLU A 966 34.31 18.49 -10.21
CA GLU A 966 34.32 17.22 -9.48
C GLU A 966 35.22 17.30 -8.23
N GLY A 967 34.66 16.97 -7.07
CA GLY A 967 35.39 16.60 -5.87
C GLY A 967 35.73 15.12 -5.84
N ARG A 968 36.86 14.77 -5.23
CA ARG A 968 37.31 13.37 -5.09
C ARG A 968 37.78 13.11 -3.67
N LEU A 969 37.26 12.04 -3.08
CA LEU A 969 37.76 11.41 -1.87
C LEU A 969 38.39 10.07 -2.26
N VAL A 970 39.69 9.93 -2.05
CA VAL A 970 40.45 8.72 -2.42
C VAL A 970 40.85 7.99 -1.15
N ILE A 971 40.54 6.69 -1.10
CA ILE A 971 40.83 5.80 0.03
C ILE A 971 41.76 4.71 -0.49
N GLU A 972 43.01 4.69 -0.01
CA GLU A 972 43.97 3.63 -0.34
C GLU A 972 43.90 2.52 0.72
N HIS A 973 43.36 1.37 0.33
CA HIS A 973 43.19 0.21 1.20
C HIS A 973 43.02 -1.06 0.34
N ALA A 974 43.33 -2.23 0.90
CA ALA A 974 43.10 -3.50 0.22
C ALA A 974 41.63 -3.91 0.34
N PHE A 975 40.87 -3.79 -0.74
CA PHE A 975 39.47 -4.17 -0.83
C PHE A 975 39.33 -5.52 -1.53
N SER A 976 38.62 -6.44 -0.88
CA SER A 976 38.15 -7.67 -1.52
C SER A 976 36.85 -7.41 -2.27
N ALA A 977 36.50 -8.29 -3.21
CA ALA A 977 35.17 -8.26 -3.81
C ALA A 977 34.13 -8.58 -2.71
N GLY A 978 33.13 -7.72 -2.54
CA GLY A 978 32.23 -7.80 -1.38
C GLY A 978 31.40 -6.54 -1.17
N ARG A 979 30.63 -6.52 -0.07
CA ARG A 979 29.79 -5.38 0.31
C ARG A 979 30.48 -4.56 1.40
N TYR A 980 30.37 -3.25 1.29
CA TYR A 980 30.92 -2.28 2.23
C TYR A 980 29.85 -1.27 2.62
N VAL A 981 29.69 -1.01 3.92
CA VAL A 981 28.82 0.07 4.41
C VAL A 981 29.67 1.31 4.62
N ILE A 982 29.24 2.42 4.02
CA ILE A 982 29.93 3.71 4.06
C ILE A 982 29.00 4.73 4.71
N GLN A 983 29.52 5.37 5.75
CA GLN A 983 28.89 6.52 6.39
C GLN A 983 29.65 7.79 6.00
N LEU A 984 28.95 8.73 5.38
CA LEU A 984 29.49 10.04 5.00
C LEU A 984 29.15 11.09 6.04
N LYS A 985 30.13 11.96 6.30
CA LYS A 985 29.98 13.19 7.08
C LYS A 985 30.34 14.39 6.24
N SER A 986 29.45 15.38 6.23
CA SER A 986 29.65 16.65 5.52
C SER A 986 29.10 17.81 6.35
N SER A 987 29.72 18.99 6.24
CA SER A 987 29.20 20.20 6.89
C SER A 987 27.81 20.56 6.39
N GLU A 988 26.98 21.14 7.26
CA GLU A 988 25.63 21.57 6.92
C GLU A 988 25.63 22.83 6.04
N TYR A 989 24.86 22.81 4.95
CA TYR A 989 24.60 24.00 4.12
C TYR A 989 23.10 24.14 3.86
N LEU A 990 22.57 25.35 4.04
CA LEU A 990 21.15 25.63 3.86
C LEU A 990 20.89 26.15 2.44
N SER A 991 20.16 25.38 1.65
CA SER A 991 19.56 25.83 0.40
C SER A 991 18.10 26.20 0.68
N GLY A 992 17.85 27.49 0.95
CA GLY A 992 16.58 27.93 1.55
C GLY A 992 16.47 27.45 3.00
N ASP A 993 15.34 26.82 3.38
CA ASP A 993 15.13 26.21 4.70
C ASP A 993 15.57 24.73 4.76
N ARG A 994 16.20 24.21 3.71
CA ARG A 994 16.56 22.79 3.58
C ARG A 994 18.06 22.57 3.79
N PRO A 995 18.48 21.78 4.79
CA PRO A 995 19.88 21.40 4.95
C PRO A 995 20.28 20.34 3.92
N ILE A 996 21.31 20.65 3.14
CA ILE A 996 21.90 19.78 2.12
C ILE A 996 23.41 19.65 2.35
N GLY A 997 23.97 18.50 1.99
CA GLY A 997 25.40 18.23 2.03
C GLY A 997 26.02 18.21 0.63
N VAL A 998 26.52 17.05 0.22
CA VAL A 998 27.15 16.81 -1.10
C VAL A 998 26.24 15.96 -1.99
N MET A 999 26.53 15.98 -3.28
CA MET A 999 25.94 15.07 -4.26
C MET A 999 26.98 14.01 -4.65
N ILE A 1000 26.67 12.73 -4.45
CA ILE A 1000 27.54 11.63 -4.87
C ILE A 1000 27.24 11.27 -6.32
N GLU A 1001 28.24 11.40 -7.19
CA GLU A 1001 28.08 11.13 -8.62
C GLU A 1001 28.38 9.66 -8.94
N ARG A 1002 29.51 9.14 -8.44
CA ARG A 1002 29.97 7.78 -8.72
C ARG A 1002 31.03 7.32 -7.71
N ILE A 1003 31.16 6.00 -7.57
CA ILE A 1003 32.16 5.35 -6.71
C ILE A 1003 32.95 4.36 -7.57
N VAL A 1004 34.27 4.42 -7.49
CA VAL A 1004 35.19 3.65 -8.32
C VAL A 1004 36.14 2.84 -7.44
N PHE A 1005 36.24 1.53 -7.64
CA PHE A 1005 37.28 0.66 -7.06
C PHE A 1005 38.36 0.37 -8.12
N GLU A 1006 39.62 0.66 -7.83
CA GLU A 1006 40.76 0.49 -8.74
C GLU A 1006 41.79 -0.52 -8.22
#